data_AF-A0A8H5AF76-F1
#
_entry.id   AF-A0A8H5AF76-F1
#
_cell.length_a   1.000
_cell.length_b   1.000
_cell.length_c   1.000
_cell.angle_alpha   90.00
_cell.angle_beta   90.00
_cell.angle_gamma   90.00
#
_symmetry.space_group_name_H-M   'P 1'
#
loop_
_entity.id
_entity.type
_entity.pdbx_description
1 polymer ?
#
loop_
_entity_poly.entity_id
_entity_poly.type
_entity_poly.pdbx_seq_one_letter_code
_entity_poly.pdbx_strand_id
1 'polypeptide(L)'
;MEPSPTHPKPETMFSLEKSPDTQDIEEGTVHQYGQPAPSVDEGLESKLRWNMDLRILPTVTIIYLLCFIDRANIGEYIKTPTLEHISHHSAGNAKIAGLEADLKMQGYDFNVSLSIFYISYILFEIPLNLLCKRIGPGWFIPACCVGFGICTTCTAFVHDFSTLCGLRFLLGVFEAAMLPANVYYLSRWYRRSELTFRLSFVIISASLAGAFGGLLASAILRLQSFGSLHSWRMIFAIEVGVISFFTLTDRVETATWLSPEQKKLANARIIAERVGTTEIIDTFGTKRMLRGILNPVVLPTAVISFFNFITVHGLSFFLPTIVRTIFPQHSVQNQQLLTVPPNVLGTIMCMLFCYTSWKLDKRGIFLIICAPFSMVGYSMFLATSNPHVRYAATFLPVCGIFALGAFPNAHVSANVISDTSRSSAVAFNVMLGNIGGLVSTWAFLPFDGPEYRIGNGLNLAAQSSVFLIGVFLIMMEKNSSAPPVLPATRLRNPTASLTILEPLSRRGFGPGLIILVPETGKATSDALRIDGCVPSPLMKWAEEGYTVAEITEAGLANPDVAVSQALKELEAARSTEPKNVVGIIAYSTVLWNQIAPHVDSFSQISGAVIFGDLGDGETSAIASSKFPQLHHLAGSASKRLQRTRAVTAYNYPEATSYLFATPFSKDYIYNMESISHSRSLSFLKPLMDGPYFDLEVIWDEHTYWEFENRSVEHTMSTMVQEPYVNHVPTMTGGVGREKLTAFYRDHFIFQNPPDTETCLISRSVGIDRVIDEFIFICTHHSQIDWLAPGIPPTGRKLEIPFTAVVNIRGDRLYHEHICWDQGTVLAQLGLMPSYLPYPHPVPNAQGQEKLEYRVPIAGVETANKLRDKDAVESNEMFAFGLRKV
;
A
#
# COMPACT_ATOMS: atom_id res chain seq x y z
N MET A 1 4.69 3.66 76.18
CA MET A 1 3.97 4.93 76.40
C MET A 1 3.97 5.68 75.08
N GLU A 2 2.84 6.28 74.73
CA GLU A 2 2.67 7.27 73.63
C GLU A 2 3.18 8.66 74.11
N PRO A 3 3.07 9.79 73.35
CA PRO A 3 2.54 10.00 71.98
C PRO A 3 3.43 10.87 71.03
N SER A 4 2.85 11.20 69.88
CA SER A 4 3.17 12.30 68.90
C SER A 4 2.80 13.71 69.51
N PRO A 5 2.78 14.92 68.84
CA PRO A 5 2.88 15.24 67.38
C PRO A 5 3.44 16.65 66.94
N THR A 6 3.21 17.00 65.65
CA THR A 6 2.95 18.36 65.02
C THR A 6 4.03 19.35 64.53
N HIS A 7 3.69 20.08 63.43
CA HIS A 7 4.40 21.18 62.73
C HIS A 7 4.10 22.60 63.31
N PRO A 8 4.74 23.72 62.84
CA PRO A 8 4.21 24.50 61.68
C PRO A 8 5.27 25.29 60.80
N LYS A 9 4.79 26.12 59.84
CA LYS A 9 5.55 27.04 58.94
C LYS A 9 5.83 28.44 59.57
N PRO A 10 6.56 29.41 58.93
CA PRO A 10 5.96 30.32 57.92
C PRO A 10 6.92 30.90 56.82
N GLU A 11 6.35 31.68 55.88
CA GLU A 11 6.98 32.44 54.76
C GLU A 11 7.19 33.96 55.11
N THR A 12 7.68 34.96 54.32
CA THR A 12 7.87 35.19 52.85
C THR A 12 8.79 36.44 52.56
N MET A 13 9.14 36.72 51.28
CA MET A 13 9.22 38.06 50.58
C MET A 13 10.57 38.80 50.25
N PHE A 14 10.92 38.78 48.94
CA PHE A 14 11.50 39.81 48.00
C PHE A 14 12.47 40.96 48.40
N SER A 15 13.52 41.16 47.56
CA SER A 15 13.71 42.39 46.73
C SER A 15 14.73 42.20 45.57
N LEU A 16 14.74 43.12 44.59
CA LEU A 16 15.40 43.12 43.25
C LEU A 16 16.92 43.55 43.31
N GLU A 17 17.77 43.58 42.25
CA GLU A 17 17.53 43.83 40.80
C GLU A 17 18.72 43.48 39.83
N LYS A 18 18.40 43.07 38.59
CA LYS A 18 19.17 43.14 37.29
C LYS A 18 20.45 42.29 37.01
N SER A 19 20.69 42.09 35.70
CA SER A 19 21.69 41.23 35.02
C SER A 19 22.60 42.04 34.05
N PRO A 20 23.58 41.46 33.29
CA PRO A 20 23.35 40.51 32.16
C PRO A 20 24.36 39.35 31.98
N ASP A 21 23.94 38.32 31.23
CA ASP A 21 24.66 37.32 30.38
C ASP A 21 25.92 36.57 30.90
N THR A 22 26.19 35.29 30.59
CA THR A 22 25.75 34.50 29.41
C THR A 22 25.64 32.98 29.69
N GLN A 23 24.46 32.41 29.41
CA GLN A 23 24.16 31.03 28.97
C GLN A 23 24.82 29.80 29.65
N ASP A 24 24.03 29.12 30.50
CA ASP A 24 24.15 27.69 30.80
C ASP A 24 23.61 26.80 29.66
N ILE A 25 23.90 25.49 29.74
CA ILE A 25 23.40 24.45 28.80
C ILE A 25 22.33 23.61 29.52
N GLU A 26 21.05 23.87 29.24
CA GLU A 26 19.93 23.14 29.87
C GLU A 26 19.41 21.93 29.06
N GLU A 27 19.17 20.86 29.82
CA GLU A 27 18.28 19.71 29.65
C GLU A 27 17.75 19.31 28.26
N GLY A 28 18.15 18.10 27.81
CA GLY A 28 17.54 17.41 26.68
C GLY A 28 16.12 16.90 26.98
N THR A 29 15.17 17.20 26.10
CA THR A 29 13.73 17.11 26.38
C THR A 29 13.20 15.68 26.50
N VAL A 30 12.51 15.37 27.59
CA VAL A 30 11.73 14.14 27.76
C VAL A 30 10.43 14.21 26.94
N HIS A 31 10.19 13.21 26.08
CA HIS A 31 8.97 13.12 25.28
C HIS A 31 7.93 12.20 25.96
N GLN A 32 6.86 12.80 26.52
CA GLN A 32 5.63 12.06 26.85
C GLN A 32 4.78 11.89 25.59
N TYR A 33 4.28 10.67 25.35
CA TYR A 33 3.26 10.36 24.34
C TYR A 33 1.99 9.81 25.00
N GLY A 34 0.84 10.13 24.41
CA GLY A 34 -0.48 10.09 25.06
C GLY A 34 -1.41 11.24 24.65
N GLN A 35 -1.01 12.02 23.64
CA GLN A 35 -1.84 12.97 22.90
C GLN A 35 -2.13 12.39 21.52
N PRO A 36 -3.21 12.82 20.82
CA PRO A 36 -3.29 12.63 19.37
C PRO A 36 -2.03 13.20 18.70
N ALA A 37 -1.62 12.62 17.56
CA ALA A 37 -0.42 13.02 16.83
C ALA A 37 -0.32 14.56 16.81
N PRO A 38 0.77 15.12 17.40
CA PRO A 38 0.72 16.40 18.10
C PRO A 38 0.12 17.44 17.17
N SER A 39 -0.94 18.10 17.63
CA SER A 39 -1.74 19.02 16.80
C SER A 39 -0.84 20.12 16.26
N VAL A 40 -0.28 19.89 15.08
CA VAL A 40 0.69 20.78 14.44
C VAL A 40 -0.05 22.08 14.25
N ASP A 41 0.39 23.14 14.93
CA ASP A 41 -0.19 24.48 14.80
C ASP A 41 -0.42 24.74 13.31
N GLU A 42 -1.69 24.84 12.91
CA GLU A 42 -2.05 24.96 11.50
C GLU A 42 -1.42 26.23 10.91
N GLY A 43 -1.14 27.23 11.75
CA GLY A 43 -0.34 28.40 11.45
C GLY A 43 1.12 28.08 11.16
N LEU A 44 1.81 27.26 11.97
CA LEU A 44 3.17 26.77 11.67
C LEU A 44 3.19 25.90 10.41
N GLU A 45 2.24 24.99 10.24
CA GLU A 45 2.19 24.16 9.03
C GLU A 45 1.89 24.99 7.78
N SER A 46 0.97 25.95 7.86
CA SER A 46 0.66 26.88 6.77
C SER A 46 1.87 27.76 6.43
N LYS A 47 2.56 28.33 7.44
CA LYS A 47 3.82 29.09 7.25
C LYS A 47 4.90 28.25 6.57
N LEU A 48 5.09 26.99 6.98
CA LEU A 48 6.05 26.08 6.37
C LEU A 48 5.68 25.80 4.90
N ARG A 49 4.42 25.46 4.62
CA ARG A 49 3.93 25.23 3.24
C ARG A 49 4.14 26.44 2.34
N TRP A 50 3.74 27.62 2.81
CA TRP A 50 3.93 28.87 2.07
C TRP A 50 5.41 29.15 1.77
N ASN A 51 6.30 28.90 2.73
CA ASN A 51 7.74 29.05 2.57
C ASN A 51 8.33 28.06 1.54
N MET A 52 7.83 26.82 1.49
CA MET A 52 8.20 25.84 0.46
C MET A 52 7.63 26.24 -0.91
N ASP A 53 6.35 26.59 -0.98
CA ASP A 53 5.63 26.98 -2.20
C ASP A 53 6.32 28.15 -2.91
N LEU A 54 6.69 29.21 -2.18
CA LEU A 54 7.38 30.38 -2.74
C LEU A 54 8.79 30.11 -3.28
N ARG A 55 9.47 29.04 -2.82
CA ARG A 55 10.88 28.75 -3.17
C ARG A 55 10.99 27.65 -4.23
N ILE A 56 10.11 26.67 -4.16
CA ILE A 56 10.12 25.50 -5.03
C ILE A 56 9.32 25.76 -6.33
N LEU A 57 8.07 26.21 -6.21
CA LEU A 57 7.14 26.23 -7.34
C LEU A 57 7.55 27.17 -8.48
N PRO A 58 8.04 28.41 -8.23
CA PRO A 58 8.47 29.29 -9.32
C PRO A 58 9.58 28.68 -10.16
N THR A 59 10.58 28.04 -9.52
CA THR A 59 11.71 27.39 -10.22
C THR A 59 11.22 26.29 -11.16
N VAL A 60 10.47 25.31 -10.65
CA VAL A 60 9.99 24.17 -11.47
C VAL A 60 9.00 24.60 -12.55
N THR A 61 8.18 25.61 -12.27
CA THR A 61 7.22 26.17 -13.23
C THR A 61 7.92 26.87 -14.38
N ILE A 62 8.93 27.71 -14.09
CA ILE A 62 9.69 28.46 -15.11
C ILE A 62 10.52 27.50 -15.99
N ILE A 63 11.19 26.50 -15.39
CA ILE A 63 11.94 25.49 -16.15
C ILE A 63 11.01 24.77 -17.15
N TYR A 64 9.84 24.34 -16.71
CA TYR A 64 8.91 23.60 -17.55
C TYR A 64 8.13 24.49 -18.55
N LEU A 65 8.00 25.79 -18.25
CA LEU A 65 7.50 26.80 -19.18
C LEU A 65 8.45 27.04 -20.35
N LEU A 66 9.77 27.06 -20.12
CA LEU A 66 10.77 27.16 -21.19
C LEU A 66 10.69 25.95 -22.13
N CYS A 67 10.66 24.72 -21.59
CA CYS A 67 10.44 23.50 -22.37
C CYS A 67 9.18 23.56 -23.25
N PHE A 68 8.07 24.06 -22.70
CA PHE A 68 6.83 24.22 -23.47
C PHE A 68 6.86 25.37 -24.48
N ILE A 69 7.70 26.39 -24.27
CA ILE A 69 7.94 27.47 -25.24
C ILE A 69 8.72 26.94 -26.45
N ASP A 70 9.79 26.16 -26.29
CA ASP A 70 10.50 25.53 -27.43
C ASP A 70 9.57 24.62 -28.26
N ARG A 71 8.81 23.73 -27.58
CA ARG A 71 7.82 22.87 -28.25
C ARG A 71 6.78 23.67 -29.04
N ALA A 72 6.37 24.84 -28.56
CA ALA A 72 5.46 25.74 -29.27
C ALA A 72 6.15 26.52 -30.41
N ASN A 73 7.43 26.89 -30.22
CA ASN A 73 8.20 27.67 -31.18
C ASN A 73 8.35 26.95 -32.52
N ILE A 74 8.46 25.63 -32.53
CA ILE A 74 8.68 24.85 -33.76
C ILE A 74 7.39 24.28 -34.40
N GLY A 75 6.20 24.66 -33.93
CA GLY A 75 4.91 24.02 -34.25
C GLY A 75 4.43 24.01 -35.72
N GLU A 76 3.31 23.32 -35.96
CA GLU A 76 2.90 22.87 -37.31
C GLU A 76 2.20 23.93 -38.19
N TYR A 77 2.19 23.66 -39.49
CA TYR A 77 1.31 24.24 -40.51
C TYR A 77 0.70 23.09 -41.29
N ILE A 78 -0.62 23.12 -41.48
CA ILE A 78 -1.32 22.24 -42.41
C ILE A 78 -1.66 23.05 -43.67
N LYS A 79 -1.02 22.70 -44.79
CA LYS A 79 -1.20 23.36 -46.08
C LYS A 79 -2.47 22.83 -46.78
N THR A 80 -3.62 23.45 -46.52
CA THR A 80 -4.87 23.11 -47.20
C THR A 80 -4.86 23.54 -48.68
N PRO A 81 -5.28 22.68 -49.63
CA PRO A 81 -5.12 22.92 -51.07
C PRO A 81 -6.08 23.95 -51.68
N THR A 82 -6.97 24.56 -50.89
CA THR A 82 -8.04 25.46 -51.36
C THR A 82 -7.73 26.96 -51.19
N LEU A 83 -6.52 27.34 -50.75
CA LEU A 83 -6.16 28.74 -50.43
C LEU A 83 -4.74 29.14 -50.90
N GLU A 84 -4.43 28.97 -52.19
CA GLU A 84 -3.10 29.31 -52.74
C GLU A 84 -2.75 30.82 -52.74
N HIS A 85 -3.74 31.71 -52.62
CA HIS A 85 -3.56 33.15 -52.84
C HIS A 85 -3.48 34.05 -51.58
N ILE A 86 -3.47 33.50 -50.35
CA ILE A 86 -3.49 34.30 -49.11
C ILE A 86 -2.31 33.99 -48.18
N SER A 87 -1.41 34.99 -48.08
CA SER A 87 -0.27 35.19 -47.15
C SER A 87 0.19 34.05 -46.22
N HIS A 88 1.50 33.78 -46.27
CA HIS A 88 2.23 32.63 -45.70
C HIS A 88 2.22 32.42 -44.16
N HIS A 89 1.45 33.16 -43.37
CA HIS A 89 1.93 33.52 -42.03
C HIS A 89 1.28 32.87 -40.79
N SER A 90 0.34 31.92 -40.88
CA SER A 90 -0.30 31.32 -39.67
C SER A 90 0.00 29.82 -39.53
N ALA A 91 0.85 29.48 -38.56
CA ALA A 91 1.41 28.16 -38.22
C ALA A 91 2.12 28.25 -36.83
N GLY A 92 2.95 27.27 -36.45
CA GLY A 92 3.93 27.45 -35.38
C GLY A 92 5.06 28.43 -35.73
N ASN A 93 5.64 29.08 -34.72
CA ASN A 93 6.41 30.32 -34.87
C ASN A 93 7.56 30.26 -35.89
N ALA A 94 8.38 29.21 -35.86
CA ALA A 94 9.49 29.01 -36.78
C ALA A 94 9.02 28.63 -38.19
N LYS A 95 7.93 27.87 -38.31
CA LYS A 95 7.37 27.40 -39.57
C LYS A 95 6.61 28.52 -40.32
N ILE A 96 6.00 29.47 -39.60
CA ILE A 96 5.59 30.79 -40.13
C ILE A 96 6.78 31.52 -40.77
N ALA A 97 7.92 31.49 -40.08
CA ALA A 97 9.09 32.32 -40.37
C ALA A 97 10.11 31.65 -41.30
N GLY A 98 9.69 30.66 -42.10
CA GLY A 98 10.44 30.16 -43.27
C GLY A 98 11.09 28.77 -43.14
N LEU A 99 11.02 28.11 -41.97
CA LEU A 99 11.74 26.87 -41.66
C LEU A 99 11.71 25.80 -42.79
N GLU A 100 10.53 25.50 -43.35
CA GLU A 100 10.39 24.46 -44.39
C GLU A 100 11.05 24.84 -45.72
N ALA A 101 11.06 26.13 -46.07
CA ALA A 101 11.67 26.62 -47.31
C ALA A 101 13.20 26.63 -47.18
N ASP A 102 13.73 27.08 -46.04
CA ASP A 102 15.16 27.10 -45.76
C ASP A 102 15.75 25.69 -45.70
N LEU A 103 15.04 24.75 -45.06
CA LEU A 103 15.49 23.36 -44.87
C LEU A 103 15.02 22.39 -45.98
N LYS A 104 14.29 22.90 -46.99
CA LYS A 104 13.80 22.17 -48.18
C LYS A 104 12.90 20.96 -47.87
N MET A 105 12.11 21.05 -46.81
CA MET A 105 11.25 19.98 -46.29
C MET A 105 10.07 19.68 -47.23
N GLN A 106 9.67 18.42 -47.33
CA GLN A 106 8.59 17.95 -48.21
C GLN A 106 7.63 16.99 -47.51
N GLY A 107 6.39 16.89 -48.01
CA GLY A 107 5.41 15.90 -47.56
C GLY A 107 5.17 15.88 -46.05
N TYR A 108 5.68 14.83 -45.39
CA TYR A 108 5.54 14.59 -43.94
C TYR A 108 6.84 14.77 -43.15
N ASP A 109 7.91 15.32 -43.74
CA ASP A 109 9.21 15.56 -43.08
C ASP A 109 9.04 16.31 -41.75
N PHE A 110 8.07 17.23 -41.69
CA PHE A 110 7.75 17.95 -40.48
C PHE A 110 7.22 17.04 -39.35
N ASN A 111 6.23 16.19 -39.63
CA ASN A 111 5.66 15.22 -38.68
C ASN A 111 6.71 14.16 -38.29
N VAL A 112 7.63 13.82 -39.19
CA VAL A 112 8.81 12.99 -38.89
C VAL A 112 9.74 13.70 -37.89
N SER A 113 10.00 15.01 -38.04
CA SER A 113 10.81 15.77 -37.08
C SER A 113 10.20 15.84 -35.67
N LEU A 114 8.87 15.92 -35.57
CA LEU A 114 8.15 15.81 -34.30
C LEU A 114 8.23 14.39 -33.72
N SER A 115 8.05 13.38 -34.58
CA SER A 115 8.08 11.97 -34.18
C SER A 115 9.44 11.56 -33.59
N ILE A 116 10.54 12.03 -34.18
CA ILE A 116 11.90 11.73 -33.71
C ILE A 116 12.13 12.25 -32.29
N PHE A 117 11.69 13.47 -31.99
CA PHE A 117 11.73 14.02 -30.62
C PHE A 117 10.99 13.12 -29.62
N TYR A 118 9.75 12.74 -29.93
CA TYR A 118 8.96 11.87 -29.06
C TYR A 118 9.55 10.46 -28.91
N ILE A 119 10.17 9.89 -29.95
CA ILE A 119 10.85 8.58 -29.88
C ILE A 119 12.00 8.63 -28.87
N SER A 120 12.89 9.64 -28.95
CA SER A 120 13.93 9.84 -27.94
C SER A 120 13.34 10.06 -26.54
N TYR A 121 12.26 10.84 -26.43
CA TYR A 121 11.61 11.13 -25.16
C TYR A 121 11.17 9.84 -24.45
N ILE A 122 10.35 9.03 -25.13
CA ILE A 122 9.77 7.77 -24.63
C ILE A 122 10.86 6.78 -24.22
N LEU A 123 11.93 6.64 -25.02
CA LEU A 123 13.02 5.68 -24.76
C LEU A 123 13.85 6.02 -23.52
N PHE A 124 14.08 7.30 -23.25
CA PHE A 124 14.97 7.75 -22.17
C PHE A 124 14.24 8.15 -20.87
N GLU A 125 12.90 8.21 -20.88
CA GLU A 125 12.09 8.69 -19.75
C GLU A 125 12.28 7.89 -18.45
N ILE A 126 12.15 6.55 -18.50
CA ILE A 126 12.38 5.68 -17.32
C ILE A 126 13.87 5.66 -16.92
N PRO A 127 14.85 5.43 -17.83
CA PRO A 127 16.28 5.47 -17.49
C PRO A 127 16.72 6.78 -16.83
N LEU A 128 16.28 7.93 -17.36
CA LEU A 128 16.71 9.24 -16.85
C LEU A 128 15.98 9.63 -15.55
N ASN A 129 14.73 9.22 -15.31
CA ASN A 129 14.11 9.45 -14.00
C ASN A 129 14.73 8.58 -12.88
N LEU A 130 15.21 7.38 -13.21
CA LEU A 130 16.00 6.56 -12.29
C LEU A 130 17.41 7.16 -12.05
N LEU A 131 17.99 7.80 -13.07
CA LEU A 131 19.23 8.56 -12.92
C LEU A 131 19.04 9.82 -12.06
N CYS A 132 17.89 10.51 -12.21
CA CYS A 132 17.46 11.61 -11.36
C CYS A 132 17.38 11.20 -9.88
N LYS A 133 16.79 10.02 -9.59
CA LYS A 133 16.80 9.44 -8.24
C LYS A 133 18.21 9.25 -7.67
N ARG A 134 19.16 8.81 -8.51
CA ARG A 134 20.56 8.50 -8.10
C ARG A 134 21.43 9.74 -7.92
N ILE A 135 21.27 10.76 -8.77
CA ILE A 135 22.06 12.00 -8.74
C ILE A 135 21.47 13.03 -7.76
N GLY A 136 20.15 13.02 -7.59
CA GLY A 136 19.41 14.05 -6.86
C GLY A 136 18.76 15.05 -7.85
N PRO A 137 17.43 15.26 -7.79
CA PRO A 137 16.74 16.24 -8.63
C PRO A 137 17.35 17.64 -8.61
N GLY A 138 17.92 18.07 -7.46
CA GLY A 138 18.54 19.39 -7.31
C GLY A 138 19.72 19.66 -8.24
N TRP A 139 20.44 18.63 -8.67
CA TRP A 139 21.50 18.73 -9.68
C TRP A 139 21.02 18.25 -11.06
N PHE A 140 20.16 17.24 -11.10
CA PHE A 140 19.76 16.59 -12.34
C PHE A 140 18.83 17.44 -13.20
N ILE A 141 17.80 18.06 -12.61
CA ILE A 141 16.83 18.89 -13.36
C ILE A 141 17.52 20.13 -13.98
N PRO A 142 18.39 20.87 -13.25
CA PRO A 142 19.18 21.96 -13.85
C PRO A 142 20.13 21.50 -14.95
N ALA A 143 20.79 20.34 -14.81
CA ALA A 143 21.67 19.80 -15.83
C ALA A 143 20.90 19.45 -17.13
N CYS A 144 19.73 18.81 -17.01
CA CYS A 144 18.83 18.58 -18.14
C CYS A 144 18.35 19.90 -18.77
N CYS A 145 17.99 20.91 -17.97
CA CYS A 145 17.55 22.22 -18.46
C CYS A 145 18.65 22.98 -19.22
N VAL A 146 19.91 22.89 -18.80
CA VAL A 146 21.05 23.46 -19.55
C VAL A 146 21.36 22.66 -20.81
N GLY A 147 21.31 21.32 -20.76
CA GLY A 147 21.48 20.47 -21.96
C GLY A 147 20.42 20.74 -23.03
N PHE A 148 19.17 20.90 -22.60
CA PHE A 148 18.05 21.39 -23.42
C PHE A 148 18.37 22.74 -24.07
N GLY A 149 18.62 23.79 -23.27
CA GLY A 149 18.84 25.16 -23.79
C GLY A 149 20.05 25.29 -24.73
N ILE A 150 21.08 24.46 -24.55
CA ILE A 150 22.19 24.33 -25.50
C ILE A 150 21.69 23.77 -26.84
N CYS A 151 20.91 22.69 -26.84
CA CYS A 151 20.37 22.10 -28.07
C CYS A 151 19.34 23.03 -28.76
N THR A 152 18.54 23.78 -27.99
CA THR A 152 17.66 24.84 -28.49
C THR A 152 18.50 25.92 -29.19
N THR A 153 19.53 26.44 -28.52
CA THR A 153 20.44 27.46 -29.09
C THR A 153 21.14 26.94 -30.36
N CYS A 154 21.58 25.67 -30.39
CA CYS A 154 22.15 25.05 -31.59
C CYS A 154 21.14 24.94 -32.75
N THR A 155 19.84 24.82 -32.45
CA THR A 155 18.78 24.73 -33.49
C THR A 155 18.68 26.02 -34.32
N ALA A 156 19.04 27.18 -33.76
CA ALA A 156 19.17 28.44 -34.50
C ALA A 156 20.22 28.42 -35.63
N PHE A 157 21.14 27.45 -35.65
CA PHE A 157 22.23 27.35 -36.62
C PHE A 157 22.04 26.23 -37.65
N VAL A 158 20.86 25.62 -37.73
CA VAL A 158 20.59 24.45 -38.60
C VAL A 158 20.38 24.85 -40.06
N HIS A 159 21.09 24.19 -40.98
CA HIS A 159 21.04 24.45 -42.42
C HIS A 159 20.40 23.32 -43.26
N ASP A 160 20.08 22.17 -42.66
CA ASP A 160 19.50 21.02 -43.34
C ASP A 160 18.56 20.21 -42.43
N PHE A 161 17.70 19.39 -43.04
CA PHE A 161 16.71 18.57 -42.34
C PHE A 161 17.32 17.46 -41.48
N SER A 162 18.44 16.84 -41.89
CA SER A 162 19.07 15.75 -41.12
C SER A 162 19.70 16.26 -39.82
N THR A 163 20.35 17.43 -39.86
CA THR A 163 20.86 18.11 -38.67
C THR A 163 19.73 18.57 -37.74
N LEU A 164 18.58 19.00 -38.30
CA LEU A 164 17.37 19.25 -37.48
C LEU A 164 16.95 17.97 -36.74
N CYS A 165 16.80 16.84 -37.44
CA CYS A 165 16.43 15.56 -36.84
C CYS A 165 17.42 15.11 -35.75
N GLY A 166 18.73 15.32 -35.94
CA GLY A 166 19.75 15.04 -34.92
C GLY A 166 19.55 15.87 -33.64
N LEU A 167 19.33 17.18 -33.78
CA LEU A 167 19.06 18.06 -32.63
C LEU A 167 17.71 17.78 -31.97
N ARG A 168 16.68 17.40 -32.73
CA ARG A 168 15.38 16.93 -32.18
C ARG A 168 15.53 15.70 -31.31
N PHE A 169 16.38 14.75 -31.70
CA PHE A 169 16.67 13.57 -30.89
C PHE A 169 17.38 13.97 -29.58
N LEU A 170 18.39 14.84 -29.63
CA LEU A 170 19.09 15.31 -28.44
C LEU A 170 18.19 16.14 -27.49
N LEU A 171 17.35 17.02 -28.03
CA LEU A 171 16.30 17.73 -27.29
C LEU A 171 15.37 16.74 -26.58
N GLY A 172 14.91 15.70 -27.29
CA GLY A 172 14.06 14.66 -26.70
C GLY A 172 14.75 13.90 -25.57
N VAL A 173 16.06 13.63 -25.66
CA VAL A 173 16.83 13.02 -24.55
C VAL A 173 16.94 13.96 -23.35
N PHE A 174 17.28 15.24 -23.55
CA PHE A 174 17.44 16.18 -22.43
C PHE A 174 16.11 16.57 -21.77
N GLU A 175 15.02 16.67 -22.53
CA GLU A 175 13.69 16.92 -21.97
C GLU A 175 13.01 15.68 -21.39
N ALA A 176 13.40 14.45 -21.77
CA ALA A 176 12.69 13.21 -21.41
C ALA A 176 12.31 13.11 -19.92
N ALA A 177 13.25 13.50 -19.04
CA ALA A 177 13.04 13.45 -17.61
C ALA A 177 12.23 14.63 -17.04
N MET A 178 11.99 15.71 -17.79
CA MET A 178 11.62 17.01 -17.22
C MET A 178 10.28 16.96 -16.47
N LEU A 179 9.22 16.38 -17.04
CA LEU A 179 7.96 16.20 -16.31
C LEU A 179 8.06 15.15 -15.18
N PRO A 180 8.47 13.89 -15.43
CA PRO A 180 8.48 12.88 -14.36
C PRO A 180 9.45 13.20 -13.23
N ALA A 181 10.58 13.88 -13.50
CA ALA A 181 11.49 14.36 -12.47
C ALA A 181 10.87 15.49 -11.65
N ASN A 182 10.15 16.45 -12.25
CA ASN A 182 9.43 17.48 -11.50
C ASN A 182 8.30 16.90 -10.64
N VAL A 183 7.53 15.93 -11.16
CA VAL A 183 6.50 15.22 -10.38
C VAL A 183 7.12 14.45 -9.21
N TYR A 184 8.17 13.68 -9.49
CA TYR A 184 8.89 12.89 -8.49
C TYR A 184 9.56 13.77 -7.43
N TYR A 185 10.19 14.88 -7.83
CA TYR A 185 10.76 15.88 -6.94
C TYR A 185 9.69 16.49 -6.03
N LEU A 186 8.58 17.01 -6.58
CA LEU A 186 7.50 17.57 -5.77
C LEU A 186 6.90 16.53 -4.80
N SER A 187 6.82 15.26 -5.19
CA SER A 187 6.38 14.17 -4.30
C SER A 187 7.30 13.92 -3.09
N ARG A 188 8.55 14.40 -3.11
CA ARG A 188 9.50 14.38 -1.98
C ARG A 188 9.33 15.56 -1.01
N TRP A 189 8.68 16.64 -1.41
CA TRP A 189 8.52 17.86 -0.57
C TRP A 189 7.08 18.04 -0.03
N TYR A 190 6.09 17.47 -0.71
CA TYR A 190 4.68 17.69 -0.42
C TYR A 190 3.95 16.41 0.00
N ARG A 191 2.96 16.59 0.87
CA ARG A 191 1.98 15.56 1.24
C ARG A 191 1.18 15.09 0.02
N ARG A 192 0.68 13.86 0.04
CA ARG A 192 -0.17 13.23 -0.98
C ARG A 192 -1.36 14.12 -1.36
N SER A 193 -2.03 14.68 -0.35
CA SER A 193 -3.17 15.62 -0.51
C SER A 193 -2.74 16.94 -1.16
N GLU A 194 -1.61 17.50 -0.72
CA GLU A 194 -1.06 18.79 -1.17
C GLU A 194 -0.49 18.76 -2.58
N LEU A 195 0.09 17.62 -2.99
CA LEU A 195 0.84 17.43 -4.24
C LEU A 195 0.03 17.84 -5.48
N THR A 196 -1.25 17.46 -5.56
CA THR A 196 -2.11 17.72 -6.73
C THR A 196 -2.16 19.21 -7.10
N PHE A 197 -2.29 20.10 -6.12
CA PHE A 197 -2.33 21.55 -6.33
C PHE A 197 -0.94 22.15 -6.61
N ARG A 198 0.15 21.44 -6.29
CA ARG A 198 1.52 21.86 -6.66
C ARG A 198 1.86 21.41 -8.08
N LEU A 199 1.39 20.23 -8.50
CA LEU A 199 1.52 19.77 -9.89
C LEU A 199 0.76 20.66 -10.87
N SER A 200 -0.37 21.27 -10.49
CA SER A 200 -1.07 22.18 -11.40
C SER A 200 -0.24 23.42 -11.78
N PHE A 201 0.61 23.95 -10.89
CA PHE A 201 1.54 25.04 -11.26
C PHE A 201 2.51 24.62 -12.37
N VAL A 202 3.05 23.39 -12.29
CA VAL A 202 3.88 22.84 -13.37
C VAL A 202 3.05 22.66 -14.65
N ILE A 203 1.86 22.07 -14.56
CA ILE A 203 1.08 21.73 -15.76
C ILE A 203 0.51 22.97 -16.49
N ILE A 204 0.15 24.06 -15.79
CA ILE A 204 -0.32 25.29 -16.46
C ILE A 204 0.76 25.95 -17.32
N SER A 205 2.04 25.61 -17.17
CA SER A 205 3.11 26.05 -18.08
C SER A 205 2.81 25.74 -19.55
N ALA A 206 2.16 24.60 -19.83
CA ALA A 206 1.72 24.24 -21.19
C ALA A 206 0.70 25.24 -21.77
N SER A 207 -0.28 25.62 -20.95
CA SER A 207 -1.33 26.57 -21.32
C SER A 207 -0.78 28.00 -21.45
N LEU A 208 0.12 28.40 -20.54
CA LEU A 208 0.80 29.70 -20.58
C LEU A 208 1.69 29.83 -21.83
N ALA A 209 2.43 28.79 -22.21
CA ALA A 209 3.16 28.77 -23.48
C ALA A 209 2.21 28.86 -24.69
N GLY A 210 1.10 28.11 -24.69
CA GLY A 210 0.07 28.19 -25.75
C GLY A 210 -0.64 29.55 -25.85
N ALA A 211 -0.71 30.31 -24.75
CA ALA A 211 -1.27 31.66 -24.71
C ALA A 211 -0.26 32.75 -25.13
N PHE A 212 0.99 32.67 -24.68
CA PHE A 212 1.96 33.78 -24.82
C PHE A 212 3.08 33.52 -25.84
N GLY A 213 3.38 32.26 -26.20
CA GLY A 213 4.48 31.90 -27.11
C GLY A 213 4.33 32.49 -28.52
N GLY A 214 3.11 32.55 -29.06
CA GLY A 214 2.83 33.20 -30.34
C GLY A 214 3.07 34.72 -30.30
N LEU A 215 2.71 35.37 -29.18
CA LEU A 215 2.95 36.81 -28.97
C LEU A 215 4.44 37.12 -28.80
N LEU A 216 5.18 36.27 -28.07
CA LEU A 216 6.61 36.40 -27.87
C LEU A 216 7.39 36.30 -29.20
N ALA A 217 7.11 35.29 -30.02
CA ALA A 217 7.74 35.18 -31.33
C ALA A 217 7.29 36.28 -32.31
N SER A 218 6.03 36.71 -32.26
CA SER A 218 5.52 37.86 -33.03
C SER A 218 6.17 39.19 -32.63
N ALA A 219 6.75 39.29 -31.42
CA ALA A 219 7.63 40.39 -31.02
C ALA A 219 9.07 40.20 -31.53
N ILE A 220 9.67 39.00 -31.36
CA ILE A 220 11.04 38.68 -31.82
C ILE A 220 11.18 38.88 -33.34
N LEU A 221 10.19 38.42 -34.13
CA LEU A 221 10.17 38.52 -35.59
C LEU A 221 9.99 39.95 -36.13
N ARG A 222 9.89 40.97 -35.26
CA ARG A 222 9.97 42.40 -35.65
C ARG A 222 11.42 42.90 -35.74
N LEU A 223 12.38 42.17 -35.17
CA LEU A 223 13.80 42.46 -35.31
C LEU A 223 14.25 42.05 -36.72
N GLN A 224 15.05 42.87 -37.40
CA GLN A 224 15.55 42.54 -38.74
C GLN A 224 16.68 41.50 -38.72
N SER A 225 17.46 41.48 -37.64
CA SER A 225 18.53 40.51 -37.38
C SER A 225 18.93 40.55 -35.90
N PHE A 226 19.56 39.48 -35.42
CA PHE A 226 20.31 39.48 -34.17
C PHE A 226 21.68 38.83 -34.39
N GLY A 227 22.72 39.65 -34.52
CA GLY A 227 24.03 39.19 -34.99
C GLY A 227 23.93 38.60 -36.40
N SER A 228 24.31 37.33 -36.57
CA SER A 228 24.19 36.58 -37.82
C SER A 228 22.87 35.78 -37.95
N LEU A 229 21.93 35.95 -37.03
CA LEU A 229 20.65 35.24 -37.04
C LEU A 229 19.54 36.11 -37.67
N HIS A 230 18.73 35.47 -38.52
CA HIS A 230 17.61 36.06 -39.25
C HIS A 230 16.39 35.14 -39.20
N SER A 231 15.21 35.70 -39.46
CA SER A 231 13.96 34.94 -39.61
C SER A 231 13.69 34.01 -38.40
N TRP A 232 13.22 32.77 -38.64
CA TRP A 232 12.91 31.80 -37.60
C TRP A 232 14.05 31.52 -36.60
N ARG A 233 15.31 31.66 -37.02
CA ARG A 233 16.49 31.33 -36.21
C ARG A 233 16.60 32.20 -34.95
N MET A 234 16.08 33.43 -34.98
CA MET A 234 16.10 34.34 -33.84
C MET A 234 15.23 33.88 -32.67
N ILE A 235 14.24 33.01 -32.92
CA ILE A 235 13.30 32.51 -31.91
C ILE A 235 14.02 31.57 -30.90
N PHE A 236 14.92 30.73 -31.39
CA PHE A 236 15.62 29.72 -30.59
C PHE A 236 16.88 30.23 -29.85
N ALA A 237 17.16 31.53 -29.90
CA ALA A 237 18.45 32.10 -29.48
C ALA A 237 18.50 32.65 -28.03
N ILE A 238 17.42 32.50 -27.24
CA ILE A 238 17.20 33.27 -26.00
C ILE A 238 16.87 32.36 -24.79
N GLU A 239 17.43 31.14 -24.73
CA GLU A 239 17.09 30.15 -23.69
C GLU A 239 18.33 29.63 -22.94
N VAL A 240 18.50 30.03 -21.67
CA VAL A 240 19.62 29.64 -20.80
C VAL A 240 19.15 29.32 -19.38
N GLY A 241 19.11 28.03 -19.02
CA GLY A 241 18.58 27.54 -17.75
C GLY A 241 19.48 27.67 -16.50
N VAL A 242 20.67 28.25 -16.61
CA VAL A 242 21.76 28.18 -15.59
C VAL A 242 21.36 28.63 -14.19
N ILE A 243 20.42 29.58 -14.06
CA ILE A 243 19.92 30.09 -12.76
C ILE A 243 19.33 28.95 -11.89
N SER A 244 18.77 27.91 -12.50
CA SER A 244 18.12 26.79 -11.79
C SER A 244 19.06 26.02 -10.85
N PHE A 245 20.37 25.98 -11.12
CA PHE A 245 21.37 25.38 -10.21
C PHE A 245 21.48 26.09 -8.86
N PHE A 246 21.07 27.37 -8.77
CA PHE A 246 21.12 28.17 -7.55
C PHE A 246 19.78 28.24 -6.81
N THR A 247 18.67 27.94 -7.49
CA THR A 247 17.31 28.04 -6.91
C THR A 247 16.67 26.70 -6.60
N LEU A 248 17.05 25.61 -7.28
CA LEU A 248 16.51 24.28 -7.01
C LEU A 248 17.28 23.59 -5.86
N THR A 249 16.57 23.18 -4.81
CA THR A 249 17.15 22.53 -3.63
C THR A 249 16.86 21.03 -3.67
N ASP A 250 17.86 20.16 -3.51
CA ASP A 250 17.67 18.72 -3.72
C ASP A 250 16.66 18.06 -2.76
N ARG A 251 16.83 18.29 -1.45
CA ARG A 251 16.07 17.67 -0.35
C ARG A 251 16.03 18.55 0.90
N VAL A 252 15.13 18.23 1.84
CA VAL A 252 14.88 18.99 3.08
C VAL A 252 16.16 19.17 3.91
N GLU A 253 17.00 18.14 3.99
CA GLU A 253 18.27 18.14 4.73
C GLU A 253 19.22 19.21 4.15
N THR A 254 19.31 19.26 2.82
CA THR A 254 20.17 20.20 2.07
C THR A 254 19.62 21.62 2.00
N ALA A 255 18.39 21.87 2.46
CA ALA A 255 17.80 23.21 2.42
C ALA A 255 18.54 24.18 3.35
N THR A 256 19.37 25.06 2.80
CA THR A 256 20.01 26.15 3.56
C THR A 256 19.00 27.19 4.08
N TRP A 257 17.77 27.15 3.57
CA TRP A 257 16.72 28.15 3.78
C TRP A 257 15.60 27.72 4.73
N LEU A 258 15.64 26.49 5.25
CA LEU A 258 14.76 26.01 6.35
C LEU A 258 15.52 26.07 7.68
N SER A 259 14.86 26.53 8.75
CA SER A 259 15.41 26.38 10.11
C SER A 259 15.46 24.90 10.53
N PRO A 260 16.28 24.52 11.54
CA PRO A 260 16.33 23.12 12.02
C PRO A 260 14.96 22.58 12.44
N GLU A 261 14.15 23.40 13.11
CA GLU A 261 12.76 23.09 13.49
C GLU A 261 11.88 22.86 12.26
N GLN A 262 11.98 23.74 11.24
CA GLN A 262 11.23 23.60 9.99
C GLN A 262 11.63 22.35 9.21
N LYS A 263 12.89 21.92 9.26
CA LYS A 263 13.34 20.63 8.70
C LYS A 263 12.75 19.44 9.46
N LYS A 264 12.82 19.46 10.80
CA LYS A 264 12.21 18.42 11.66
C LYS A 264 10.71 18.30 11.37
N LEU A 265 10.01 19.44 11.25
CA LEU A 265 8.59 19.48 10.89
C LEU A 265 8.32 18.98 9.46
N ALA A 266 9.09 19.43 8.46
CA ALA A 266 8.91 18.99 7.07
C ALA A 266 9.05 17.46 6.94
N ASN A 267 10.10 16.86 7.52
CA ASN A 267 10.30 15.42 7.47
C ASN A 267 9.22 14.66 8.27
N ALA A 268 8.88 15.10 9.49
CA ALA A 268 7.80 14.49 10.27
C ALA A 268 6.45 14.49 9.53
N ARG A 269 6.11 15.57 8.84
CA ARG A 269 4.87 15.68 8.04
C ARG A 269 4.79 14.71 6.87
N ILE A 270 5.94 14.37 6.27
CA ILE A 270 6.06 13.45 5.15
C ILE A 270 6.06 12.01 5.64
N ILE A 271 6.81 11.70 6.71
CA ILE A 271 6.86 10.36 7.32
C ILE A 271 5.47 9.95 7.84
N ALA A 272 4.71 10.87 8.44
CA ALA A 272 3.36 10.62 8.94
C ALA A 272 2.33 10.18 7.86
N GLU A 273 2.55 10.51 6.58
CA GLU A 273 1.73 9.99 5.46
C GLU A 273 2.36 8.77 4.75
N ARG A 274 3.60 8.42 5.08
CA ARG A 274 4.40 7.35 4.47
C ARG A 274 4.60 6.17 5.41
N VAL A 275 3.54 5.83 6.13
CA VAL A 275 3.36 4.57 6.86
C VAL A 275 3.92 3.42 6.00
N GLY A 276 4.99 2.78 6.47
CA GLY A 276 5.77 1.79 5.70
C GLY A 276 7.24 2.18 5.41
N THR A 277 7.64 3.45 5.59
CA THR A 277 9.02 3.92 5.26
C THR A 277 9.45 5.11 6.13
N THR A 278 10.62 5.07 6.76
CA THR A 278 11.29 6.29 7.29
C THR A 278 12.27 6.89 6.28
N GLU A 279 12.99 6.06 5.52
CA GLU A 279 13.88 6.57 4.47
C GLU A 279 13.06 7.24 3.37
N ILE A 280 13.21 8.57 3.28
CA ILE A 280 12.54 9.39 2.25
C ILE A 280 13.02 9.01 0.84
N ILE A 281 14.22 8.43 0.74
CA ILE A 281 14.93 7.96 -0.46
C ILE A 281 15.52 6.57 -0.14
N ASP A 282 15.08 5.53 -0.86
CA ASP A 282 15.52 4.15 -0.63
C ASP A 282 16.72 3.71 -1.50
N THR A 283 17.30 2.55 -1.20
CA THR A 283 18.26 1.87 -2.08
C THR A 283 17.59 1.35 -3.37
N PHE A 284 18.32 1.39 -4.49
CA PHE A 284 17.80 0.93 -5.78
C PHE A 284 17.63 -0.60 -5.81
N GLY A 285 16.43 -1.07 -6.19
CA GLY A 285 16.16 -2.50 -6.38
C GLY A 285 15.18 -2.77 -7.52
N THR A 286 15.57 -3.61 -8.48
CA THR A 286 14.78 -3.95 -9.68
C THR A 286 13.41 -4.53 -9.35
N LYS A 287 13.28 -5.32 -8.26
CA LYS A 287 11.99 -5.82 -7.76
C LYS A 287 11.05 -4.68 -7.33
N ARG A 288 11.56 -3.66 -6.61
CA ARG A 288 10.79 -2.47 -6.19
C ARG A 288 10.39 -1.61 -7.39
N MET A 289 11.28 -1.46 -8.38
CA MET A 289 10.99 -0.79 -9.65
C MET A 289 9.84 -1.48 -10.40
N LEU A 290 9.90 -2.81 -10.56
CA LEU A 290 8.87 -3.56 -11.26
C LEU A 290 7.53 -3.58 -10.50
N ARG A 291 7.54 -3.71 -9.17
CA ARG A 291 6.34 -3.54 -8.32
C ARG A 291 5.70 -2.15 -8.47
N GLY A 292 6.48 -1.10 -8.75
CA GLY A 292 5.96 0.24 -9.02
C GLY A 292 5.24 0.35 -10.37
N ILE A 293 5.82 -0.26 -11.42
CA ILE A 293 5.26 -0.25 -12.79
C ILE A 293 4.01 -1.14 -12.89
N LEU A 294 4.07 -2.36 -12.34
CA LEU A 294 2.97 -3.34 -12.39
C LEU A 294 1.92 -3.16 -11.28
N ASN A 295 1.93 -2.02 -10.58
CA ASN A 295 0.92 -1.72 -9.56
C ASN A 295 -0.48 -1.60 -10.20
N PRO A 296 -1.53 -2.24 -9.64
CA PRO A 296 -2.85 -2.33 -10.27
C PRO A 296 -3.56 -0.98 -10.45
N VAL A 297 -3.22 0.04 -9.66
CA VAL A 297 -3.72 1.42 -9.83
C VAL A 297 -2.89 2.20 -10.85
N VAL A 298 -1.58 1.94 -10.93
CA VAL A 298 -0.66 2.64 -11.85
C VAL A 298 -0.94 2.30 -13.30
N LEU A 299 -1.16 1.02 -13.63
CA LEU A 299 -1.43 0.57 -15.01
C LEU A 299 -2.63 1.29 -15.68
N PRO A 300 -3.86 1.29 -15.12
CA PRO A 300 -4.98 2.01 -15.71
C PRO A 300 -4.79 3.54 -15.69
N THR A 301 -4.10 4.08 -14.68
CA THR A 301 -3.80 5.53 -14.60
C THR A 301 -2.81 5.97 -15.69
N ALA A 302 -1.85 5.11 -16.06
CA ALA A 302 -0.96 5.33 -17.19
C ALA A 302 -1.71 5.30 -18.53
N VAL A 303 -2.71 4.41 -18.69
CA VAL A 303 -3.58 4.39 -19.89
C VAL A 303 -4.47 5.64 -19.96
N ILE A 304 -4.96 6.15 -18.82
CA ILE A 304 -5.63 7.46 -18.75
C ILE A 304 -4.68 8.59 -19.20
N SER A 305 -3.41 8.54 -18.79
CA SER A 305 -2.40 9.52 -19.21
C SER A 305 -2.12 9.45 -20.73
N PHE A 306 -2.00 8.24 -21.30
CA PHE A 306 -1.91 8.03 -22.76
C PHE A 306 -3.06 8.73 -23.50
N PHE A 307 -4.31 8.44 -23.14
CA PHE A 307 -5.46 9.05 -23.82
C PHE A 307 -5.56 10.56 -23.58
N ASN A 308 -5.23 11.07 -22.39
CA ASN A 308 -5.26 12.51 -22.16
C ASN A 308 -4.17 13.26 -22.95
N PHE A 309 -2.97 12.69 -23.10
CA PHE A 309 -1.89 13.33 -23.83
C PHE A 309 -2.16 13.43 -25.33
N ILE A 310 -2.90 12.48 -25.93
CA ILE A 310 -3.45 12.63 -27.29
C ILE A 310 -4.23 13.96 -27.40
N THR A 311 -5.04 14.29 -26.38
CA THR A 311 -5.90 15.48 -26.37
C THR A 311 -5.20 16.77 -25.95
N VAL A 312 -4.29 16.73 -24.97
CA VAL A 312 -3.49 17.89 -24.58
C VAL A 312 -2.63 18.36 -25.75
N HIS A 313 -1.89 17.45 -26.38
CA HIS A 313 -1.04 17.79 -27.51
C HIS A 313 -1.84 18.02 -28.80
N GLY A 314 -2.87 17.21 -29.04
CA GLY A 314 -3.79 17.37 -30.18
C GLY A 314 -4.51 18.72 -30.19
N LEU A 315 -4.82 19.30 -29.02
CA LEU A 315 -5.35 20.68 -28.98
C LEU A 315 -4.22 21.71 -28.98
N SER A 316 -3.18 21.56 -28.16
CA SER A 316 -2.13 22.59 -28.00
C SER A 316 -1.33 22.84 -29.30
N PHE A 317 -1.07 21.81 -30.10
CA PHE A 317 -0.35 21.97 -31.37
C PHE A 317 -1.24 22.48 -32.51
N PHE A 318 -2.53 22.16 -32.52
CA PHE A 318 -3.42 22.40 -33.67
C PHE A 318 -4.50 23.46 -33.44
N LEU A 319 -4.66 24.01 -32.23
CA LEU A 319 -5.61 25.10 -31.95
C LEU A 319 -5.45 26.33 -32.87
N PRO A 320 -4.25 26.83 -33.22
CA PRO A 320 -4.11 27.91 -34.21
C PRO A 320 -4.64 27.53 -35.60
N THR A 321 -4.42 26.28 -36.02
CA THR A 321 -4.91 25.74 -37.30
C THR A 321 -6.43 25.59 -37.30
N ILE A 322 -7.02 25.16 -36.18
CA ILE A 322 -8.48 25.10 -35.98
C ILE A 322 -9.09 26.51 -36.02
N VAL A 323 -8.50 27.47 -35.31
CA VAL A 323 -8.94 28.89 -35.34
C VAL A 323 -8.81 29.48 -36.76
N ARG A 324 -7.80 29.08 -37.55
CA ARG A 324 -7.66 29.48 -38.95
C ARG A 324 -8.75 28.91 -39.87
N THR A 325 -9.23 27.68 -39.68
CA THR A 325 -10.35 27.16 -40.49
C THR A 325 -11.70 27.72 -40.07
N ILE A 326 -11.84 28.19 -38.83
CA ILE A 326 -13.02 28.94 -38.35
C ILE A 326 -13.02 30.39 -38.89
N PHE A 327 -11.88 31.09 -38.83
CA PHE A 327 -11.75 32.51 -39.19
C PHE A 327 -10.70 32.75 -40.30
N PRO A 328 -10.91 32.23 -41.53
CA PRO A 328 -9.90 32.27 -42.60
C PRO A 328 -9.58 33.69 -43.10
N GLN A 329 -10.50 34.66 -42.91
CA GLN A 329 -10.33 36.05 -43.32
C GLN A 329 -9.61 36.93 -42.28
N HIS A 330 -9.29 36.40 -41.09
CA HIS A 330 -8.59 37.16 -40.05
C HIS A 330 -7.08 37.21 -40.33
N SER A 331 -6.43 38.31 -39.94
CA SER A 331 -4.97 38.35 -39.91
C SER A 331 -4.43 37.30 -38.94
N VAL A 332 -3.19 36.88 -39.19
CA VAL A 332 -2.45 35.91 -38.38
C VAL A 332 -2.39 36.32 -36.91
N GLN A 333 -2.06 37.58 -36.67
CA GLN A 333 -1.94 38.12 -35.32
C GLN A 333 -3.30 38.08 -34.61
N ASN A 334 -4.41 38.29 -35.33
CA ASN A 334 -5.76 38.15 -34.79
C ASN A 334 -6.13 36.68 -34.57
N GLN A 335 -5.69 35.73 -35.42
CA GLN A 335 -5.88 34.29 -35.21
C GLN A 335 -5.12 33.79 -33.98
N GLN A 336 -3.87 34.22 -33.78
CA GLN A 336 -3.08 33.93 -32.57
C GLN A 336 -3.69 34.58 -31.32
N LEU A 337 -4.19 35.82 -31.40
CA LEU A 337 -4.90 36.45 -30.29
C LEU A 337 -6.18 35.68 -29.90
N LEU A 338 -6.84 35.00 -30.84
CA LEU A 338 -8.00 34.15 -30.59
C LEU A 338 -7.64 32.79 -29.94
N THR A 339 -6.37 32.36 -29.88
CA THR A 339 -5.97 31.18 -29.09
C THR A 339 -5.69 31.51 -27.62
N VAL A 340 -5.62 32.79 -27.24
CA VAL A 340 -5.36 33.21 -25.85
C VAL A 340 -6.54 32.90 -24.91
N PRO A 341 -7.82 33.25 -25.21
CA PRO A 341 -8.90 33.09 -24.25
C PRO A 341 -9.21 31.64 -23.83
N PRO A 342 -9.18 30.62 -24.73
CA PRO A 342 -9.33 29.23 -24.31
C PRO A 342 -8.23 28.78 -23.33
N ASN A 343 -6.96 29.09 -23.63
CA ASN A 343 -5.84 28.73 -22.75
C ASN A 343 -5.94 29.43 -21.37
N VAL A 344 -6.31 30.72 -21.33
CA VAL A 344 -6.55 31.44 -20.06
C VAL A 344 -7.65 30.77 -19.24
N LEU A 345 -8.77 30.37 -19.86
CA LEU A 345 -9.83 29.62 -19.16
C LEU A 345 -9.32 28.27 -18.65
N GLY A 346 -8.57 27.52 -19.47
CA GLY A 346 -7.98 26.24 -19.08
C GLY A 346 -7.01 26.34 -17.91
N THR A 347 -6.22 27.41 -17.83
CA THR A 347 -5.34 27.72 -16.70
C THR A 347 -6.15 27.93 -15.41
N ILE A 348 -7.24 28.73 -15.47
CA ILE A 348 -8.12 29.00 -14.33
C ILE A 348 -8.80 27.71 -13.86
N MET A 349 -9.34 26.91 -14.79
CA MET A 349 -10.06 25.67 -14.47
C MET A 349 -9.13 24.56 -13.94
N CYS A 350 -7.91 24.44 -14.47
CA CYS A 350 -6.88 23.54 -13.94
C CYS A 350 -6.58 23.85 -12.47
N MET A 351 -6.31 25.13 -12.16
CA MET A 351 -6.06 25.57 -10.79
C MET A 351 -7.29 25.37 -9.88
N LEU A 352 -8.51 25.63 -10.37
CA LEU A 352 -9.74 25.45 -9.61
C LEU A 352 -10.01 23.98 -9.27
N PHE A 353 -9.90 23.05 -10.24
CA PHE A 353 -10.11 21.63 -9.99
C PHE A 353 -9.02 21.04 -9.08
N CYS A 354 -7.75 21.40 -9.27
CA CYS A 354 -6.68 20.89 -8.40
C CYS A 354 -6.75 21.48 -6.98
N TYR A 355 -7.18 22.74 -6.81
CA TYR A 355 -7.43 23.33 -5.49
C TYR A 355 -8.63 22.71 -4.76
N THR A 356 -9.76 22.58 -5.44
CA THR A 356 -10.97 21.97 -4.86
C THR A 356 -10.76 20.48 -4.55
N SER A 357 -10.02 19.75 -5.39
CA SER A 357 -9.62 18.39 -5.08
C SER A 357 -8.62 18.29 -3.92
N TRP A 358 -7.74 19.27 -3.70
CA TRP A 358 -6.88 19.31 -2.50
C TRP A 358 -7.73 19.54 -1.24
N LYS A 359 -8.71 20.46 -1.29
CA LYS A 359 -9.59 20.76 -0.15
C LYS A 359 -10.61 19.67 0.19
N LEU A 360 -10.96 18.78 -0.75
CA LEU A 360 -11.92 17.69 -0.56
C LEU A 360 -11.27 16.30 -0.50
N ASP A 361 -9.96 16.21 -0.76
CA ASP A 361 -9.11 15.03 -0.98
C ASP A 361 -9.71 13.88 -1.82
N LYS A 362 -10.63 14.19 -2.74
CA LYS A 362 -11.39 13.22 -3.57
C LYS A 362 -10.88 13.15 -5.02
N ARG A 363 -9.57 12.95 -5.17
CA ARG A 363 -8.82 13.06 -6.44
C ARG A 363 -9.41 12.23 -7.59
N GLY A 364 -9.79 10.97 -7.33
CA GLY A 364 -10.42 10.10 -8.35
C GLY A 364 -11.70 10.70 -8.93
N ILE A 365 -12.56 11.31 -8.10
CA ILE A 365 -13.82 11.92 -8.57
C ILE A 365 -13.53 13.09 -9.52
N PHE A 366 -12.54 13.92 -9.20
CA PHE A 366 -12.14 15.03 -10.07
C PHE A 366 -11.50 14.56 -11.38
N LEU A 367 -10.76 13.45 -11.37
CA LEU A 367 -10.25 12.81 -12.59
C LEU A 367 -11.39 12.46 -13.55
N ILE A 368 -12.49 11.87 -13.05
CA ILE A 368 -13.68 11.59 -13.89
C ILE A 368 -14.36 12.87 -14.37
N ILE A 369 -14.57 13.85 -13.48
CA ILE A 369 -15.30 15.10 -13.79
C ILE A 369 -14.66 15.92 -14.93
N CYS A 370 -13.35 15.80 -15.14
CA CYS A 370 -12.66 16.56 -16.19
C CYS A 370 -13.00 16.09 -17.62
N ALA A 371 -13.20 14.80 -17.87
CA ALA A 371 -13.37 14.25 -19.21
C ALA A 371 -14.68 14.69 -19.93
N PRO A 372 -15.86 14.76 -19.25
CA PRO A 372 -17.10 15.24 -19.86
C PRO A 372 -17.02 16.62 -20.51
N PHE A 373 -16.24 17.56 -19.98
CA PHE A 373 -16.04 18.87 -20.60
C PHE A 373 -15.42 18.74 -22.00
N SER A 374 -14.37 17.93 -22.12
CA SER A 374 -13.74 17.62 -23.41
C SER A 374 -14.67 16.87 -24.35
N MET A 375 -15.43 15.89 -23.84
CA MET A 375 -16.39 15.13 -24.63
C MET A 375 -17.47 16.03 -25.24
N VAL A 376 -18.04 16.96 -24.46
CA VAL A 376 -19.02 17.94 -24.97
C VAL A 376 -18.38 18.88 -25.98
N GLY A 377 -17.15 19.37 -25.73
CA GLY A 377 -16.41 20.24 -26.65
C GLY A 377 -16.20 19.61 -28.04
N TYR A 378 -15.58 18.43 -28.11
CA TYR A 378 -15.37 17.76 -29.40
C TYR A 378 -16.68 17.31 -30.07
N SER A 379 -17.70 16.94 -29.29
CA SER A 379 -19.04 16.65 -29.83
C SER A 379 -19.67 17.89 -30.48
N MET A 380 -19.60 19.06 -29.83
CA MET A 380 -20.06 20.32 -30.41
C MET A 380 -19.31 20.69 -31.68
N PHE A 381 -18.00 20.46 -31.73
CA PHE A 381 -17.18 20.75 -32.92
C PHE A 381 -17.56 19.88 -34.13
N LEU A 382 -17.79 18.59 -33.89
CA LEU A 382 -18.16 17.59 -34.91
C LEU A 382 -19.62 17.74 -35.37
N ALA A 383 -20.53 18.15 -34.49
CA ALA A 383 -21.97 18.23 -34.78
C ALA A 383 -22.41 19.46 -35.62
N THR A 384 -21.51 20.41 -35.91
CA THR A 384 -21.86 21.62 -36.66
C THR A 384 -20.70 22.17 -37.48
N SER A 385 -21.02 22.96 -38.51
CA SER A 385 -20.05 23.78 -39.26
C SER A 385 -20.21 25.27 -39.00
N ASN A 386 -21.01 25.69 -38.01
CA ASN A 386 -21.15 27.10 -37.61
C ASN A 386 -19.84 27.61 -36.96
N PRO A 387 -19.19 28.67 -37.50
CA PRO A 387 -17.91 29.18 -36.98
C PRO A 387 -17.95 29.58 -35.50
N HIS A 388 -19.01 30.25 -35.04
CA HIS A 388 -19.12 30.71 -33.66
C HIS A 388 -19.25 29.56 -32.67
N VAL A 389 -19.97 28.50 -33.06
CA VAL A 389 -20.12 27.29 -32.23
C VAL A 389 -18.84 26.46 -32.24
N ARG A 390 -18.15 26.33 -33.38
CA ARG A 390 -16.82 25.71 -33.44
C ARG A 390 -15.77 26.47 -32.60
N TYR A 391 -15.82 27.80 -32.56
CA TYR A 391 -14.95 28.58 -31.67
C TYR A 391 -15.29 28.35 -30.19
N ALA A 392 -16.57 28.43 -29.81
CA ALA A 392 -17.02 28.15 -28.45
C ALA A 392 -16.67 26.71 -27.99
N ALA A 393 -16.72 25.74 -28.90
CA ALA A 393 -16.32 24.36 -28.64
C ALA A 393 -14.84 24.20 -28.23
N THR A 394 -13.94 25.13 -28.61
CA THR A 394 -12.53 25.09 -28.17
C THR A 394 -12.34 25.42 -26.68
N PHE A 395 -13.31 26.08 -26.04
CA PHE A 395 -13.24 26.48 -24.63
C PHE A 395 -13.57 25.35 -23.66
N LEU A 396 -14.26 24.28 -24.08
CA LEU A 396 -14.67 23.22 -23.17
C LEU A 396 -13.55 22.18 -22.89
N PRO A 397 -12.77 21.67 -23.86
CA PRO A 397 -11.72 20.70 -23.57
C PRO A 397 -10.60 21.26 -22.69
N VAL A 398 -10.19 22.51 -22.90
CA VAL A 398 -9.19 23.20 -22.08
C VAL A 398 -9.57 23.24 -20.59
N CYS A 399 -10.85 23.22 -20.23
CA CYS A 399 -11.29 23.13 -18.83
C CYS A 399 -10.87 21.82 -18.15
N GLY A 400 -10.81 20.71 -18.89
CA GLY A 400 -10.55 19.36 -18.35
C GLY A 400 -9.13 18.84 -18.59
N ILE A 401 -8.61 18.97 -19.82
CA ILE A 401 -7.39 18.27 -20.25
C ILE A 401 -6.12 18.70 -19.48
N PHE A 402 -6.04 19.97 -19.07
CA PHE A 402 -4.91 20.46 -18.26
C PHE A 402 -5.00 19.96 -16.81
N ALA A 403 -6.18 19.87 -16.22
CA ALA A 403 -6.36 19.26 -14.89
C ALA A 403 -6.01 17.76 -14.92
N LEU A 404 -6.36 17.06 -16.02
CA LEU A 404 -5.93 15.69 -16.31
C LEU A 404 -4.43 15.53 -16.60
N GLY A 405 -3.65 16.60 -16.69
CA GLY A 405 -2.18 16.52 -16.64
C GLY A 405 -1.63 16.38 -15.21
N ALA A 406 -2.32 16.95 -14.22
CA ALA A 406 -1.93 16.90 -12.81
C ALA A 406 -2.50 15.69 -12.07
N PHE A 407 -3.76 15.33 -12.30
CA PHE A 407 -4.44 14.27 -11.54
C PHE A 407 -3.78 12.88 -11.64
N PRO A 408 -3.49 12.32 -12.83
CA PRO A 408 -2.87 10.99 -12.94
C PRO A 408 -1.49 10.92 -12.25
N ASN A 409 -0.68 11.99 -12.41
CA ASN A 409 0.64 12.08 -11.81
C ASN A 409 0.61 12.17 -10.28
N ALA A 410 -0.35 12.91 -9.70
CA ALA A 410 -0.59 12.92 -8.25
C ALA A 410 -1.12 11.57 -7.73
N HIS A 411 -1.99 10.92 -8.50
CA HIS A 411 -2.63 9.65 -8.14
C HIS A 411 -1.64 8.48 -8.14
N VAL A 412 -0.83 8.36 -9.20
CA VAL A 412 0.29 7.40 -9.27
C VAL A 412 1.29 7.63 -8.13
N SER A 413 1.66 8.88 -7.85
CA SER A 413 2.60 9.21 -6.76
C SER A 413 2.09 8.85 -5.36
N ALA A 414 0.77 8.81 -5.17
CA ALA A 414 0.15 8.51 -3.88
C ALA A 414 -0.04 7.00 -3.64
N ASN A 415 -0.28 6.21 -4.69
CA ASN A 415 -0.58 4.77 -4.61
C ASN A 415 0.66 3.85 -4.60
N VAL A 416 1.85 4.42 -4.37
CA VAL A 416 3.12 3.68 -4.28
C VAL A 416 3.94 4.13 -3.07
N ILE A 417 4.47 3.16 -2.31
CA ILE A 417 5.12 3.39 -1.01
C ILE A 417 6.61 3.72 -1.18
N SER A 418 7.39 2.77 -1.73
CA SER A 418 8.84 2.91 -2.00
C SER A 418 9.19 4.10 -2.90
N ASP A 419 10.33 4.74 -2.66
CA ASP A 419 10.83 5.87 -3.45
C ASP A 419 11.34 5.41 -4.84
N THR A 420 11.97 4.24 -4.94
CA THR A 420 12.24 3.58 -6.24
C THR A 420 10.95 3.25 -6.97
N SER A 421 9.94 2.67 -6.30
CA SER A 421 8.65 2.40 -6.92
C SER A 421 7.99 3.69 -7.42
N ARG A 422 8.08 4.79 -6.67
CA ARG A 422 7.54 6.11 -7.07
C ARG A 422 8.23 6.70 -8.29
N SER A 423 9.56 6.69 -8.32
CA SER A 423 10.35 7.15 -9.47
C SER A 423 9.98 6.39 -10.75
N SER A 424 9.87 5.05 -10.66
CA SER A 424 9.53 4.20 -11.81
C SER A 424 8.06 4.31 -12.26
N ALA A 425 7.11 4.36 -11.32
CA ALA A 425 5.69 4.47 -11.62
C ALA A 425 5.34 5.82 -12.26
N VAL A 426 5.91 6.92 -11.74
CA VAL A 426 5.74 8.26 -12.32
C VAL A 426 6.32 8.33 -13.72
N ALA A 427 7.55 7.80 -13.95
CA ALA A 427 8.13 7.78 -15.27
C ALA A 427 7.33 6.92 -16.26
N PHE A 428 6.83 5.75 -15.84
CA PHE A 428 5.97 4.91 -16.67
C PHE A 428 4.63 5.59 -17.03
N ASN A 429 4.00 6.29 -16.07
CA ASN A 429 2.77 7.05 -16.32
C ASN A 429 2.96 8.13 -17.40
N VAL A 430 4.05 8.90 -17.33
CA VAL A 430 4.33 9.96 -18.30
C VAL A 430 4.83 9.40 -19.63
N MET A 431 5.61 8.31 -19.63
CA MET A 431 6.02 7.57 -20.83
C MET A 431 4.81 7.09 -21.65
N LEU A 432 3.80 6.50 -21.01
CA LEU A 432 2.53 6.16 -21.66
C LEU A 432 1.82 7.41 -22.21
N GLY A 433 1.84 8.52 -21.45
CA GLY A 433 1.44 9.84 -21.94
C GLY A 433 2.15 10.24 -23.25
N ASN A 434 3.48 10.15 -23.30
CA ASN A 434 4.26 10.57 -24.47
C ASN A 434 4.08 9.67 -25.70
N ILE A 435 3.70 8.39 -25.53
CA ILE A 435 3.21 7.56 -26.66
C ILE A 435 1.90 8.14 -27.23
N GLY A 436 1.01 8.66 -26.37
CA GLY A 436 -0.17 9.42 -26.80
C GLY A 436 0.20 10.77 -27.45
N GLY A 437 1.24 11.42 -26.94
CA GLY A 437 1.86 12.60 -27.57
C GLY A 437 2.36 12.32 -28.99
N LEU A 438 3.06 11.21 -29.22
CA LEU A 438 3.47 10.76 -30.55
C LEU A 438 2.27 10.56 -31.48
N VAL A 439 1.21 9.87 -31.03
CA VAL A 439 -0.04 9.69 -31.79
C VAL A 439 -0.67 11.03 -32.16
N SER A 440 -0.62 12.04 -31.28
CA SER A 440 -1.18 13.36 -31.57
C SER A 440 -0.50 14.09 -32.75
N THR A 441 0.79 13.82 -33.02
CA THR A 441 1.53 14.42 -34.16
C THR A 441 1.06 13.96 -35.54
N TRP A 442 0.15 12.97 -35.58
CA TRP A 442 -0.51 12.45 -36.79
C TRP A 442 -2.04 12.57 -36.73
N ALA A 443 -2.59 13.26 -35.74
CA ALA A 443 -4.05 13.36 -35.53
C ALA A 443 -4.73 14.33 -36.50
N PHE A 444 -4.07 15.43 -36.89
CA PHE A 444 -4.61 16.44 -37.79
C PHE A 444 -3.73 16.49 -39.04
N LEU A 445 -4.23 15.93 -40.16
CA LEU A 445 -3.46 15.78 -41.40
C LEU A 445 -4.08 16.57 -42.57
N PRO A 446 -3.31 16.98 -43.59
CA PRO A 446 -3.78 17.86 -44.67
C PRO A 446 -5.02 17.39 -45.44
N PHE A 447 -5.26 16.07 -45.52
CA PHE A 447 -6.41 15.50 -46.23
C PHE A 447 -7.73 15.53 -45.44
N ASP A 448 -7.67 15.71 -44.11
CA ASP A 448 -8.86 15.81 -43.23
C ASP A 448 -9.31 17.28 -43.05
N GLY A 449 -8.50 18.24 -43.51
CA GLY A 449 -8.85 19.66 -43.53
C GLY A 449 -9.94 19.99 -44.57
N PRO A 450 -10.77 21.03 -44.35
CA PRO A 450 -10.69 22.02 -43.27
C PRO A 450 -11.50 21.66 -42.01
N GLU A 451 -12.25 20.56 -42.01
CA GLU A 451 -13.15 20.20 -40.89
C GLU A 451 -12.49 19.32 -39.82
N TYR A 452 -11.39 18.63 -40.16
CA TYR A 452 -10.62 17.76 -39.28
C TYR A 452 -11.47 16.76 -38.49
N ARG A 453 -12.30 15.98 -39.20
CA ARG A 453 -13.28 15.08 -38.58
C ARG A 453 -12.60 13.88 -37.92
N ILE A 454 -11.52 13.37 -38.50
CA ILE A 454 -10.73 12.27 -37.92
C ILE A 454 -9.99 12.78 -36.69
N GLY A 455 -9.32 13.94 -36.78
CA GLY A 455 -8.60 14.54 -35.65
C GLY A 455 -9.48 14.86 -34.45
N ASN A 456 -10.65 15.48 -34.67
CA ASN A 456 -11.60 15.75 -33.59
C ASN A 456 -12.30 14.47 -33.08
N GLY A 457 -12.56 13.49 -33.96
CA GLY A 457 -13.14 12.19 -33.59
C GLY A 457 -12.23 11.35 -32.71
N LEU A 458 -10.93 11.30 -33.02
CA LEU A 458 -9.91 10.65 -32.20
C LEU A 458 -9.86 11.24 -30.79
N ASN A 459 -9.96 12.58 -30.68
CA ASN A 459 -9.95 13.27 -29.40
C ASN A 459 -11.22 13.04 -28.57
N LEU A 460 -12.40 12.97 -29.21
CA LEU A 460 -13.63 12.55 -28.54
C LEU A 460 -13.55 11.12 -28.03
N ALA A 461 -13.00 10.19 -28.82
CA ALA A 461 -12.82 8.79 -28.43
C ALA A 461 -11.83 8.62 -27.27
N ALA A 462 -10.70 9.36 -27.30
CA ALA A 462 -9.70 9.35 -26.23
C ALA A 462 -10.29 9.83 -24.90
N GLN A 463 -11.01 10.96 -24.89
CA GLN A 463 -11.61 11.49 -23.65
C GLN A 463 -12.78 10.63 -23.15
N SER A 464 -13.52 9.98 -24.05
CA SER A 464 -14.52 8.95 -23.68
C SER A 464 -13.86 7.74 -23.01
N SER A 465 -12.67 7.34 -23.48
CA SER A 465 -11.87 6.26 -22.88
C SER A 465 -11.34 6.66 -21.49
N VAL A 466 -10.88 7.90 -21.31
CA VAL A 466 -10.52 8.44 -19.98
C VAL A 466 -11.69 8.35 -19.00
N PHE A 467 -12.90 8.72 -19.43
CA PHE A 467 -14.09 8.65 -18.57
C PHE A 467 -14.39 7.19 -18.14
N LEU A 468 -14.44 6.25 -19.10
CA LEU A 468 -14.76 4.84 -18.81
C LEU A 468 -13.70 4.18 -17.92
N ILE A 469 -12.41 4.40 -18.18
CA ILE A 469 -11.31 3.82 -17.38
C ILE A 469 -11.26 4.50 -16.00
N GLY A 470 -11.57 5.79 -15.90
CA GLY A 470 -11.68 6.49 -14.61
C GLY A 470 -12.81 5.97 -13.74
N VAL A 471 -13.98 5.67 -14.32
CA VAL A 471 -15.10 5.00 -13.61
C VAL A 471 -14.67 3.61 -13.12
N PHE A 472 -14.06 2.80 -13.98
CA PHE A 472 -13.53 1.49 -13.60
C PHE A 472 -12.50 1.57 -12.47
N LEU A 473 -11.60 2.55 -12.52
CA LEU A 473 -10.57 2.77 -11.51
C LEU A 473 -11.16 3.03 -10.12
N ILE A 474 -12.15 3.94 -10.00
CA ILE A 474 -12.82 4.17 -8.72
C ILE A 474 -13.60 2.94 -8.24
N MET A 475 -14.24 2.19 -9.15
CA MET A 475 -14.95 0.96 -8.78
C MET A 475 -13.98 -0.11 -8.23
N MET A 476 -12.80 -0.25 -8.84
CA MET A 476 -11.76 -1.15 -8.37
C MET A 476 -11.21 -0.69 -7.00
N GLU A 477 -10.80 0.57 -6.88
CA GLU A 477 -10.28 1.14 -5.62
C GLU A 477 -11.28 1.01 -4.47
N LYS A 478 -12.56 1.32 -4.70
CA LYS A 478 -13.62 1.18 -3.68
C LYS A 478 -13.84 -0.27 -3.25
N ASN A 479 -13.66 -1.24 -4.15
CA ASN A 479 -13.76 -2.66 -3.83
C ASN A 479 -12.52 -3.18 -3.10
N SER A 480 -11.36 -2.54 -3.25
CA SER A 480 -10.12 -2.88 -2.53
C SER A 480 -9.97 -2.16 -1.18
N SER A 481 -10.63 -1.01 -0.98
CA SER A 481 -10.48 -0.16 0.22
C SER A 481 -11.52 -0.40 1.33
N ALA A 482 -12.35 -1.43 1.20
CA ALA A 482 -13.27 -1.86 2.25
C ALA A 482 -12.85 -3.26 2.72
N PRO A 483 -12.56 -3.48 4.02
CA PRO A 483 -12.22 -4.82 4.48
C PRO A 483 -13.41 -5.78 4.34
N PRO A 484 -13.18 -7.06 4.01
CA PRO A 484 -14.25 -8.06 3.92
C PRO A 484 -14.91 -8.26 5.28
N VAL A 485 -16.14 -7.76 5.40
CA VAL A 485 -16.98 -7.85 6.61
C VAL A 485 -17.08 -9.32 7.07
N LEU A 486 -17.04 -9.53 8.39
CA LEU A 486 -17.28 -10.84 8.99
C LEU A 486 -18.64 -11.41 8.52
N PRO A 487 -18.71 -12.68 8.10
CA PRO A 487 -19.97 -13.30 7.72
C PRO A 487 -21.01 -13.20 8.84
N ALA A 488 -22.20 -12.72 8.51
CA ALA A 488 -23.27 -12.56 9.49
C ALA A 488 -23.71 -13.92 10.04
N THR A 489 -23.78 -14.05 11.36
CA THR A 489 -24.20 -15.28 12.07
C THR A 489 -25.65 -15.64 11.70
N ARG A 490 -25.82 -16.67 10.87
CA ARG A 490 -27.14 -17.19 10.45
C ARG A 490 -27.51 -18.41 11.29
N LEU A 491 -28.01 -18.14 12.49
CA LEU A 491 -28.57 -19.15 13.37
C LEU A 491 -30.00 -19.51 12.95
N ARG A 492 -30.34 -20.81 12.94
CA ARG A 492 -31.69 -21.33 12.74
C ARG A 492 -31.96 -22.41 13.80
N ASN A 493 -33.14 -22.39 14.42
CA ASN A 493 -33.51 -23.39 15.43
C ASN A 493 -34.77 -24.16 14.94
N PRO A 494 -34.61 -25.24 14.12
CA PRO A 494 -35.75 -26.03 13.63
C PRO A 494 -36.60 -26.67 14.74
N THR A 495 -36.01 -26.96 15.91
CA THR A 495 -36.72 -27.40 17.12
C THR A 495 -36.11 -26.69 18.35
N ALA A 496 -36.66 -26.95 19.55
CA ALA A 496 -36.11 -26.45 20.81
C ALA A 496 -34.77 -27.10 21.22
N SER A 497 -34.36 -28.18 20.54
CA SER A 497 -33.17 -29.00 20.87
C SER A 497 -32.28 -29.31 19.66
N LEU A 498 -32.56 -28.68 18.51
CA LEU A 498 -31.74 -28.71 17.30
C LEU A 498 -31.49 -27.26 16.86
N THR A 499 -30.22 -26.88 16.87
CA THR A 499 -29.72 -25.55 16.49
C THR A 499 -28.77 -25.70 15.30
N ILE A 500 -28.87 -24.82 14.30
CA ILE A 500 -28.07 -24.88 13.08
C ILE A 500 -27.41 -23.54 12.80
N LEU A 501 -26.11 -23.55 12.51
CA LEU A 501 -25.32 -22.39 12.14
C LEU A 501 -24.67 -22.59 10.77
N GLU A 502 -24.88 -21.63 9.86
CA GLU A 502 -24.15 -21.60 8.57
C GLU A 502 -22.67 -21.22 8.78
N PRO A 503 -21.75 -21.63 7.88
CA PRO A 503 -20.31 -21.41 8.02
C PRO A 503 -19.94 -19.93 8.18
N LEU A 504 -19.01 -19.64 9.09
CA LEU A 504 -18.50 -18.29 9.36
C LEU A 504 -17.19 -17.96 8.60
N SER A 505 -16.72 -18.90 7.77
CA SER A 505 -15.71 -18.67 6.74
C SER A 505 -16.24 -17.74 5.63
N ARG A 506 -15.39 -16.89 5.04
CA ARG A 506 -15.68 -16.07 3.84
C ARG A 506 -16.24 -16.92 2.68
N ARG A 507 -15.88 -18.20 2.58
CA ARG A 507 -16.42 -19.15 1.58
C ARG A 507 -17.94 -19.39 1.69
N GLY A 508 -18.53 -19.29 2.88
CA GLY A 508 -19.99 -19.37 3.12
C GLY A 508 -20.67 -20.75 2.92
N PHE A 509 -19.92 -21.78 2.51
CA PHE A 509 -20.42 -23.16 2.38
C PHE A 509 -19.34 -24.18 2.80
N GLY A 510 -19.74 -25.41 3.13
CA GLY A 510 -18.87 -26.54 3.44
C GLY A 510 -19.63 -27.75 4.01
N PRO A 511 -18.93 -28.84 4.39
CA PRO A 511 -19.56 -30.10 4.76
C PRO A 511 -20.50 -29.99 5.98
N GLY A 512 -21.44 -30.93 6.09
CA GLY A 512 -22.33 -31.01 7.26
C GLY A 512 -21.64 -31.62 8.47
N LEU A 513 -21.88 -31.07 9.66
CA LEU A 513 -21.35 -31.59 10.92
C LEU A 513 -22.45 -31.62 11.98
N ILE A 514 -22.71 -32.78 12.58
CA ILE A 514 -23.60 -32.92 13.74
C ILE A 514 -22.75 -32.93 15.01
N ILE A 515 -23.10 -32.10 15.99
CA ILE A 515 -22.44 -32.09 17.30
C ILE A 515 -23.45 -32.39 18.41
N LEU A 516 -23.08 -33.24 19.37
CA LEU A 516 -23.86 -33.56 20.56
C LEU A 516 -23.16 -32.93 21.77
N VAL A 517 -23.87 -32.05 22.49
CA VAL A 517 -23.29 -31.29 23.62
C VAL A 517 -24.06 -31.62 24.91
N PRO A 518 -23.38 -32.04 26.00
CA PRO A 518 -24.03 -32.37 27.28
C PRO A 518 -24.52 -31.10 27.98
N GLU A 519 -25.60 -31.21 28.76
CA GLU A 519 -26.27 -30.05 29.38
C GLU A 519 -25.55 -29.57 30.67
N THR A 520 -24.31 -29.11 30.51
CA THR A 520 -23.41 -28.73 31.60
C THR A 520 -23.51 -27.26 31.99
N GLY A 521 -24.61 -26.90 32.66
CA GLY A 521 -24.77 -25.63 33.38
C GLY A 521 -24.78 -24.39 32.46
N LYS A 522 -23.77 -23.52 32.57
CA LYS A 522 -23.66 -22.30 31.73
C LYS A 522 -23.11 -22.56 30.31
N ALA A 523 -22.81 -23.81 29.96
CA ALA A 523 -22.23 -24.14 28.66
C ALA A 523 -23.25 -24.12 27.50
N THR A 524 -24.50 -24.49 27.77
CA THR A 524 -25.55 -24.70 26.75
C THR A 524 -26.61 -23.59 26.71
N SER A 525 -26.48 -22.54 27.51
CA SER A 525 -27.50 -21.47 27.62
C SER A 525 -27.44 -20.39 26.54
N ASP A 526 -26.35 -20.33 25.77
CA ASP A 526 -26.15 -19.37 24.67
C ASP A 526 -25.25 -20.00 23.59
N ALA A 527 -25.85 -20.36 22.46
CA ALA A 527 -25.20 -21.05 21.36
C ALA A 527 -24.16 -20.19 20.61
N LEU A 528 -24.20 -18.86 20.75
CA LEU A 528 -23.27 -17.92 20.09
C LEU A 528 -22.23 -17.35 21.07
N ARG A 529 -22.17 -17.86 22.31
CA ARG A 529 -21.27 -17.37 23.35
C ARG A 529 -19.80 -17.52 22.97
N ILE A 530 -19.02 -16.51 23.34
CA ILE A 530 -17.55 -16.56 23.43
C ILE A 530 -17.15 -16.03 24.81
N ASP A 531 -16.17 -16.66 25.45
CA ASP A 531 -15.62 -16.24 26.75
C ASP A 531 -14.09 -16.41 26.72
N GLY A 532 -13.33 -15.34 26.93
CA GLY A 532 -11.85 -15.38 26.92
C GLY A 532 -11.23 -16.01 25.66
N CYS A 533 -11.71 -15.65 24.45
CA CYS A 533 -11.34 -16.26 23.16
C CYS A 533 -11.70 -17.76 22.99
N VAL A 534 -12.46 -18.35 23.91
CA VAL A 534 -13.05 -19.69 23.77
C VAL A 534 -14.50 -19.56 23.29
N PRO A 535 -14.83 -19.91 22.03
CA PRO A 535 -16.20 -19.92 21.54
C PRO A 535 -16.96 -21.18 21.98
N SER A 536 -18.29 -21.18 21.82
CA SER A 536 -19.11 -22.40 21.88
C SER A 536 -18.66 -23.44 20.84
N PRO A 537 -18.94 -24.75 21.04
CA PRO A 537 -18.70 -25.78 20.04
C PRO A 537 -19.32 -25.44 18.67
N LEU A 538 -20.58 -25.02 18.65
CA LEU A 538 -21.28 -24.61 17.44
C LEU A 538 -20.53 -23.51 16.66
N MET A 539 -20.13 -22.44 17.34
CA MET A 539 -19.36 -21.34 16.74
C MET A 539 -18.00 -21.82 16.23
N LYS A 540 -17.27 -22.62 17.02
CA LYS A 540 -15.92 -23.08 16.67
C LYS A 540 -15.91 -23.89 15.37
N TRP A 541 -16.85 -24.82 15.21
CA TRP A 541 -16.94 -25.65 14.00
C TRP A 541 -17.51 -24.88 12.80
N ALA A 542 -18.31 -23.82 13.02
CA ALA A 542 -18.74 -22.93 11.94
C ALA A 542 -17.60 -22.01 11.46
N GLU A 543 -16.71 -21.55 12.34
CA GLU A 543 -15.46 -20.85 11.97
C GLU A 543 -14.54 -21.74 11.13
N GLU A 544 -14.48 -23.05 11.40
CA GLU A 544 -13.76 -24.04 10.58
C GLU A 544 -14.35 -24.24 9.18
N GLY A 545 -15.51 -23.66 8.87
CA GLY A 545 -16.14 -23.73 7.55
C GLY A 545 -17.12 -24.89 7.36
N TYR A 546 -17.59 -25.54 8.43
CA TYR A 546 -18.67 -26.54 8.38
C TYR A 546 -20.04 -25.88 8.51
N THR A 547 -21.09 -26.48 7.93
CA THR A 547 -22.47 -26.19 8.36
C THR A 547 -22.79 -27.08 9.55
N VAL A 548 -23.00 -26.47 10.72
CA VAL A 548 -23.03 -27.21 12.00
C VAL A 548 -24.47 -27.33 12.51
N ALA A 549 -24.85 -28.54 12.92
CA ALA A 549 -26.10 -28.88 13.59
C ALA A 549 -25.83 -29.38 15.01
N GLU A 550 -26.12 -28.56 16.01
CA GLU A 550 -26.00 -28.88 17.43
C GLU A 550 -27.30 -29.52 17.95
N ILE A 551 -27.18 -30.69 18.57
CA ILE A 551 -28.26 -31.41 19.25
C ILE A 551 -27.96 -31.39 20.76
N THR A 552 -28.90 -30.90 21.56
CA THR A 552 -28.78 -30.91 23.03
C THR A 552 -29.16 -32.27 23.61
N GLU A 553 -28.74 -32.54 24.84
CA GLU A 553 -29.05 -33.77 25.58
C GLU A 553 -30.56 -34.04 25.69
N ALA A 554 -31.38 -33.02 25.97
CA ALA A 554 -32.84 -33.11 25.95
C ALA A 554 -33.43 -33.48 24.57
N GLY A 555 -32.70 -33.22 23.46
CA GLY A 555 -33.08 -33.63 22.11
C GLY A 555 -32.95 -35.14 21.87
N LEU A 556 -32.06 -35.82 22.59
CA LEU A 556 -31.79 -37.25 22.41
C LEU A 556 -32.78 -38.17 23.14
N ALA A 557 -33.89 -37.63 23.65
CA ALA A 557 -35.02 -38.43 24.11
C ALA A 557 -35.62 -39.33 23.01
N ASN A 558 -35.41 -39.00 21.72
CA ASN A 558 -35.67 -39.86 20.56
C ASN A 558 -34.46 -39.79 19.60
N PRO A 559 -33.40 -40.59 19.81
CA PRO A 559 -32.09 -40.42 19.15
C PRO A 559 -32.13 -40.53 17.62
N ASP A 560 -32.95 -41.45 17.10
CA ASP A 560 -33.13 -41.70 15.67
C ASP A 560 -33.83 -40.53 14.96
N VAL A 561 -34.90 -40.00 15.55
CA VAL A 561 -35.64 -38.83 15.05
C VAL A 561 -34.75 -37.59 15.06
N ALA A 562 -33.98 -37.39 16.14
CA ALA A 562 -33.08 -36.25 16.28
C ALA A 562 -31.98 -36.23 15.19
N VAL A 563 -31.28 -37.36 14.98
CA VAL A 563 -30.26 -37.48 13.93
C VAL A 563 -30.88 -37.37 12.53
N SER A 564 -32.03 -38.02 12.28
CA SER A 564 -32.73 -37.95 11.00
C SER A 564 -33.15 -36.53 10.62
N GLN A 565 -33.70 -35.77 11.58
CA GLN A 565 -34.09 -34.37 11.36
C GLN A 565 -32.87 -33.45 11.19
N ALA A 566 -31.78 -33.67 11.92
CA ALA A 566 -30.53 -32.92 11.74
C ALA A 566 -29.93 -33.15 10.34
N LEU A 567 -29.85 -34.40 9.87
CA LEU A 567 -29.37 -34.74 8.52
C LEU A 567 -30.23 -34.08 7.44
N LYS A 568 -31.56 -34.12 7.59
CA LYS A 568 -32.51 -33.49 6.66
C LYS A 568 -32.37 -31.97 6.59
N GLU A 569 -32.16 -31.29 7.71
CA GLU A 569 -31.97 -29.83 7.73
C GLU A 569 -30.59 -29.40 7.21
N LEU A 570 -29.55 -30.22 7.41
CA LEU A 570 -28.25 -30.06 6.76
C LEU A 570 -28.38 -30.23 5.24
N GLU A 571 -29.08 -31.27 4.77
CA GLU A 571 -29.34 -31.49 3.34
C GLU A 571 -30.20 -30.37 2.73
N ALA A 572 -31.16 -29.80 3.47
CA ALA A 572 -31.97 -28.68 3.03
C ALA A 572 -31.20 -27.34 2.96
N ALA A 573 -30.15 -27.16 3.77
CA ALA A 573 -29.36 -25.93 3.79
C ALA A 573 -28.63 -25.69 2.45
N ARG A 574 -28.47 -24.41 2.07
CA ARG A 574 -27.66 -24.02 0.90
C ARG A 574 -26.17 -23.95 1.18
N SER A 575 -25.79 -23.89 2.47
CA SER A 575 -24.40 -23.86 2.90
C SER A 575 -23.76 -25.25 3.03
N THR A 576 -24.54 -26.33 3.01
CA THR A 576 -24.01 -27.70 3.13
C THR A 576 -23.56 -28.21 1.77
N GLU A 577 -22.26 -28.31 1.53
CA GLU A 577 -21.68 -28.97 0.37
C GLU A 577 -20.35 -29.67 0.74
N PRO A 578 -20.16 -30.96 0.40
CA PRO A 578 -21.13 -31.89 -0.19
C PRO A 578 -22.24 -32.33 0.79
N LYS A 579 -23.42 -32.66 0.26
CA LYS A 579 -24.63 -32.96 1.06
C LYS A 579 -24.75 -34.40 1.55
N ASN A 580 -24.09 -35.33 0.85
CA ASN A 580 -24.12 -36.76 1.13
C ASN A 580 -23.02 -37.20 2.11
N VAL A 581 -22.41 -36.26 2.84
CA VAL A 581 -21.24 -36.46 3.70
C VAL A 581 -21.42 -35.63 4.97
N VAL A 582 -21.51 -36.31 6.11
CA VAL A 582 -21.70 -35.70 7.43
C VAL A 582 -20.77 -36.35 8.45
N GLY A 583 -20.11 -35.53 9.27
CA GLY A 583 -19.34 -35.97 10.43
C GLY A 583 -20.15 -35.84 11.72
N ILE A 584 -19.82 -36.64 12.73
CA ILE A 584 -20.42 -36.53 14.07
C ILE A 584 -19.35 -36.22 15.13
N ILE A 585 -19.65 -35.34 16.07
CA ILE A 585 -18.81 -35.10 17.27
C ILE A 585 -19.69 -35.21 18.52
N ALA A 586 -19.42 -36.21 19.36
CA ALA A 586 -20.09 -36.37 20.64
C ALA A 586 -19.17 -35.92 21.78
N TYR A 587 -19.51 -34.82 22.45
CA TYR A 587 -18.81 -34.32 23.64
C TYR A 587 -19.12 -35.13 24.92
N SER A 588 -19.55 -36.39 24.78
CA SER A 588 -19.82 -37.36 25.85
C SER A 588 -20.05 -38.76 25.28
N THR A 589 -19.52 -39.80 25.95
CA THR A 589 -19.79 -41.21 25.60
C THR A 589 -21.25 -41.60 25.83
N VAL A 590 -21.94 -40.96 26.78
CA VAL A 590 -23.36 -41.22 27.07
C VAL A 590 -24.23 -40.81 25.88
N LEU A 591 -24.02 -39.60 25.35
CA LEU A 591 -24.74 -39.09 24.18
C LEU A 591 -24.42 -39.91 22.92
N TRP A 592 -23.15 -40.28 22.73
CA TRP A 592 -22.74 -41.17 21.65
C TRP A 592 -23.47 -42.51 21.71
N ASN A 593 -23.48 -43.17 22.87
CA ASN A 593 -24.09 -44.49 23.04
C ASN A 593 -25.62 -44.49 22.84
N GLN A 594 -26.29 -43.35 22.97
CA GLN A 594 -27.72 -43.21 22.64
C GLN A 594 -27.96 -43.21 21.12
N ILE A 595 -27.11 -42.58 20.31
CA ILE A 595 -27.27 -42.55 18.84
C ILE A 595 -26.60 -43.73 18.12
N ALA A 596 -25.58 -44.36 18.72
CA ALA A 596 -24.76 -45.40 18.10
C ALA A 596 -25.54 -46.61 17.52
N PRO A 597 -26.66 -47.08 18.11
CA PRO A 597 -27.49 -48.13 17.50
C PRO A 597 -28.22 -47.70 16.21
N HIS A 598 -28.34 -46.38 15.96
CA HIS A 598 -29.17 -45.81 14.91
C HIS A 598 -28.34 -45.20 13.77
N VAL A 599 -27.15 -44.65 14.05
CA VAL A 599 -26.26 -44.03 13.05
C VAL A 599 -25.89 -44.96 11.89
N ASP A 600 -25.80 -46.27 12.14
CA ASP A 600 -25.46 -47.24 11.10
C ASP A 600 -26.55 -47.41 10.02
N SER A 601 -27.76 -46.88 10.24
CA SER A 601 -28.81 -46.84 9.22
C SER A 601 -28.61 -45.74 8.14
N PHE A 602 -27.93 -44.64 8.47
CA PHE A 602 -27.76 -43.51 7.54
C PHE A 602 -26.51 -43.69 6.67
N SER A 603 -26.60 -43.34 5.38
CA SER A 603 -25.49 -43.48 4.42
C SER A 603 -24.58 -42.25 4.38
N GLN A 604 -25.04 -41.10 4.86
CA GLN A 604 -24.31 -39.84 4.84
C GLN A 604 -23.18 -39.77 5.89
N ILE A 605 -23.29 -40.54 6.98
CA ILE A 605 -22.35 -40.45 8.10
C ILE A 605 -21.01 -41.10 7.73
N SER A 606 -19.95 -40.29 7.70
CA SER A 606 -18.63 -40.68 7.19
C SER A 606 -17.58 -40.95 8.28
N GLY A 607 -17.82 -40.48 9.51
CA GLY A 607 -16.96 -40.75 10.68
C GLY A 607 -17.46 -40.04 11.94
N ALA A 608 -16.98 -40.47 13.11
CA ALA A 608 -17.33 -39.86 14.39
C ALA A 608 -16.12 -39.58 15.31
N VAL A 609 -16.21 -38.49 16.07
CA VAL A 609 -15.31 -38.15 17.18
C VAL A 609 -16.09 -38.28 18.48
N ILE A 610 -15.51 -38.93 19.49
CA ILE A 610 -16.13 -39.17 20.80
C ILE A 610 -15.18 -38.73 21.91
N PHE A 611 -15.66 -37.88 22.82
CA PHE A 611 -14.98 -37.52 24.07
C PHE A 611 -15.51 -38.37 25.22
N GLY A 612 -14.61 -38.87 26.08
CA GLY A 612 -14.97 -39.78 27.18
C GLY A 612 -13.91 -39.89 28.27
N ASP A 613 -14.19 -40.72 29.28
CA ASP A 613 -13.25 -41.03 30.36
C ASP A 613 -12.63 -42.42 30.19
N LEU A 614 -11.38 -42.56 30.63
CA LEU A 614 -10.76 -43.85 30.92
C LEU A 614 -11.38 -44.44 32.20
N GLY A 615 -12.21 -45.49 32.05
CA GLY A 615 -12.62 -46.34 33.16
C GLY A 615 -11.60 -47.43 33.48
N ASP A 616 -11.83 -48.19 34.57
CA ASP A 616 -10.95 -49.25 35.08
C ASP A 616 -10.63 -50.39 34.08
N GLY A 617 -11.34 -50.45 32.95
CA GLY A 617 -11.12 -51.38 31.84
C GLY A 617 -10.46 -50.77 30.59
N GLU A 618 -9.75 -49.65 30.71
CA GLU A 618 -9.08 -48.88 29.63
C GLU A 618 -10.01 -48.29 28.54
N THR A 619 -11.33 -48.43 28.66
CA THR A 619 -12.35 -47.55 28.07
C THR A 619 -13.62 -47.61 28.90
N SER A 620 -14.30 -46.48 29.13
CA SER A 620 -15.76 -46.50 29.35
C SER A 620 -16.43 -47.06 28.09
N ALA A 621 -17.50 -47.85 28.19
CA ALA A 621 -17.95 -48.71 27.09
C ALA A 621 -18.52 -47.91 25.89
N ILE A 622 -17.67 -47.48 24.95
CA ILE A 622 -18.04 -46.78 23.73
C ILE A 622 -18.62 -47.77 22.72
N ALA A 623 -19.83 -47.51 22.24
CA ALA A 623 -20.48 -48.33 21.22
C ALA A 623 -19.78 -48.22 19.85
N SER A 624 -19.51 -49.37 19.23
CA SER A 624 -18.97 -49.48 17.87
C SER A 624 -20.01 -49.13 16.80
N SER A 625 -19.56 -48.54 15.69
CA SER A 625 -20.34 -48.28 14.48
C SER A 625 -19.59 -48.78 13.23
N LYS A 626 -20.26 -48.81 12.07
CA LYS A 626 -19.69 -49.28 10.79
C LYS A 626 -18.58 -48.39 10.22
N PHE A 627 -18.52 -47.12 10.65
CA PHE A 627 -17.63 -46.08 10.13
C PHE A 627 -16.51 -45.75 11.12
N PRO A 628 -15.40 -45.13 10.68
CA PRO A 628 -14.27 -44.83 11.54
C PRO A 628 -14.64 -43.97 12.76
N GLN A 629 -14.01 -44.26 13.89
CA GLN A 629 -14.13 -43.50 15.14
C GLN A 629 -12.77 -42.96 15.64
N LEU A 630 -12.80 -41.73 16.16
CA LEU A 630 -11.72 -41.11 16.93
C LEU A 630 -12.16 -40.95 18.39
N HIS A 631 -11.40 -41.49 19.34
CA HIS A 631 -11.68 -41.38 20.77
C HIS A 631 -10.67 -40.46 21.46
N HIS A 632 -11.19 -39.48 22.21
CA HIS A 632 -10.42 -38.59 23.08
C HIS A 632 -10.77 -38.88 24.53
N LEU A 633 -9.85 -39.50 25.27
CA LEU A 633 -10.13 -40.03 26.60
C LEU A 633 -9.40 -39.25 27.70
N ALA A 634 -10.13 -38.70 28.66
CA ALA A 634 -9.55 -38.10 29.86
C ALA A 634 -8.88 -39.17 30.75
N GLY A 635 -7.79 -38.79 31.41
CA GLY A 635 -7.02 -39.64 32.32
C GLY A 635 -5.77 -40.29 31.72
N SER A 636 -5.02 -40.99 32.59
CA SER A 636 -3.78 -41.67 32.24
C SER A 636 -4.02 -43.16 31.99
N ALA A 637 -3.78 -43.64 30.76
CA ALA A 637 -3.90 -45.05 30.42
C ALA A 637 -2.72 -45.87 30.98
N SER A 638 -2.96 -47.12 31.40
CA SER A 638 -1.89 -48.01 31.90
C SER A 638 -1.00 -48.54 30.78
N LYS A 639 -1.56 -48.64 29.56
CA LYS A 639 -0.91 -49.09 28.34
C LYS A 639 -1.15 -48.11 27.20
N ARG A 640 -0.34 -48.23 26.15
CA ARG A 640 -0.57 -47.51 24.89
C ARG A 640 -1.87 -48.00 24.25
N LEU A 641 -2.86 -47.11 24.16
CA LEU A 641 -4.16 -47.38 23.53
C LEU A 641 -3.99 -47.87 22.09
N GLN A 642 -4.88 -48.79 21.67
CA GLN A 642 -4.86 -49.36 20.34
C GLN A 642 -5.20 -48.33 19.26
N ARG A 643 -4.65 -48.55 18.06
CA ARG A 643 -5.03 -47.85 16.84
C ARG A 643 -5.26 -48.88 15.75
N THR A 644 -6.47 -48.93 15.24
CA THR A 644 -6.90 -49.79 14.14
C THR A 644 -7.43 -48.93 13.00
N ARG A 645 -7.78 -49.54 11.86
CA ARG A 645 -8.39 -48.81 10.73
C ARG A 645 -9.83 -48.34 11.03
N ALA A 646 -10.46 -48.88 12.08
CA ALA A 646 -11.83 -48.53 12.49
C ALA A 646 -11.86 -47.61 13.73
N VAL A 647 -10.89 -47.72 14.65
CA VAL A 647 -10.84 -46.95 15.90
C VAL A 647 -9.43 -46.42 16.13
N THR A 648 -9.29 -45.10 16.31
CA THR A 648 -8.07 -44.46 16.78
C THR A 648 -8.33 -43.78 18.11
N ALA A 649 -7.55 -44.11 19.15
CA ALA A 649 -7.71 -43.50 20.48
C ALA A 649 -6.47 -42.69 20.92
N TYR A 650 -6.74 -41.64 21.70
CA TYR A 650 -5.76 -40.79 22.39
C TYR A 650 -6.22 -40.56 23.83
N ASN A 651 -5.28 -40.60 24.79
CA ASN A 651 -5.55 -40.21 26.17
C ASN A 651 -4.92 -38.85 26.52
N TYR A 652 -5.45 -38.22 27.57
CA TYR A 652 -5.07 -36.91 28.06
C TYR A 652 -4.80 -37.00 29.58
N PRO A 653 -3.55 -37.33 30.00
CA PRO A 653 -3.22 -37.72 31.38
C PRO A 653 -3.61 -36.76 32.48
N GLU A 654 -3.57 -35.45 32.20
CA GLU A 654 -3.84 -34.36 33.14
C GLU A 654 -5.30 -33.84 33.04
N ALA A 655 -6.12 -34.38 32.12
CA ALA A 655 -7.56 -34.17 32.12
C ALA A 655 -8.23 -35.11 33.14
N THR A 656 -9.01 -34.54 34.05
CA THR A 656 -9.77 -35.26 35.08
C THR A 656 -11.14 -35.75 34.63
N SER A 657 -11.62 -35.28 33.48
CA SER A 657 -13.01 -35.40 33.01
C SER A 657 -13.07 -35.16 31.50
N TYR A 658 -13.90 -35.92 30.79
CA TYR A 658 -14.16 -35.77 29.35
C TYR A 658 -14.59 -34.36 28.94
N LEU A 659 -15.11 -33.57 29.88
CA LEU A 659 -15.50 -32.17 29.69
C LEU A 659 -14.29 -31.23 29.49
N PHE A 660 -13.05 -31.72 29.50
CA PHE A 660 -11.85 -30.93 29.18
C PHE A 660 -11.92 -30.21 27.83
N ALA A 661 -12.66 -30.77 26.88
CA ALA A 661 -12.89 -30.22 25.55
C ALA A 661 -14.23 -29.48 25.40
N THR A 662 -15.02 -29.34 26.47
CA THR A 662 -16.35 -28.70 26.46
C THR A 662 -16.22 -27.27 26.99
N PRO A 663 -16.32 -26.22 26.13
CA PRO A 663 -16.25 -24.83 26.53
C PRO A 663 -17.16 -24.49 27.72
N PHE A 664 -16.69 -23.57 28.56
CA PHE A 664 -17.41 -23.06 29.73
C PHE A 664 -17.70 -24.11 30.84
N SER A 665 -17.23 -25.36 30.70
CA SER A 665 -17.15 -26.32 31.79
C SER A 665 -16.13 -25.88 32.85
N LYS A 666 -16.29 -26.36 34.10
CA LYS A 666 -15.28 -26.21 35.15
C LYS A 666 -14.02 -27.02 34.86
N ASP A 667 -14.15 -28.10 34.11
CA ASP A 667 -13.06 -29.04 33.80
C ASP A 667 -12.34 -28.68 32.49
N TYR A 668 -12.72 -27.57 31.83
CA TYR A 668 -12.18 -27.17 30.52
C TYR A 668 -10.67 -26.87 30.57
N ILE A 669 -9.89 -27.48 29.67
CA ILE A 669 -8.43 -27.37 29.64
C ILE A 669 -7.95 -27.00 28.23
N TYR A 670 -7.58 -25.73 28.05
CA TYR A 670 -7.30 -25.11 26.74
C TYR A 670 -6.24 -25.83 25.89
N ASN A 671 -5.10 -26.22 26.47
CA ASN A 671 -4.01 -26.85 25.71
C ASN A 671 -4.41 -28.25 25.20
N MET A 672 -5.14 -29.02 26.02
CA MET A 672 -5.66 -30.33 25.63
C MET A 672 -6.80 -30.21 24.62
N GLU A 673 -7.67 -29.21 24.78
CA GLU A 673 -8.73 -28.93 23.82
C GLU A 673 -8.14 -28.60 22.45
N SER A 674 -7.16 -27.69 22.37
CA SER A 674 -6.45 -27.35 21.13
C SER A 674 -5.81 -28.59 20.47
N ILE A 675 -5.11 -29.43 21.24
CA ILE A 675 -4.50 -30.67 20.74
C ILE A 675 -5.56 -31.67 20.27
N SER A 676 -6.69 -31.80 20.98
CA SER A 676 -7.77 -32.71 20.60
C SER A 676 -8.50 -32.21 19.33
N HIS A 677 -8.67 -30.89 19.18
CA HIS A 677 -9.27 -30.25 18.02
C HIS A 677 -8.46 -30.50 16.75
N SER A 678 -7.14 -30.25 16.76
CA SER A 678 -6.30 -30.51 15.59
C SER A 678 -6.29 -32.00 15.19
N ARG A 679 -6.35 -32.90 16.18
CA ARG A 679 -6.51 -34.34 15.94
C ARG A 679 -7.88 -34.67 15.33
N SER A 680 -8.95 -34.01 15.77
CA SER A 680 -10.30 -34.14 15.18
C SER A 680 -10.37 -33.63 13.75
N LEU A 681 -9.78 -32.47 13.44
CA LEU A 681 -9.68 -31.95 12.06
C LEU A 681 -8.87 -32.90 11.16
N SER A 682 -7.73 -33.40 11.65
CA SER A 682 -6.86 -34.36 10.93
C SER A 682 -7.56 -35.69 10.63
N PHE A 683 -8.61 -36.02 11.38
CA PHE A 683 -9.40 -37.23 11.23
C PHE A 683 -10.65 -37.01 10.36
N LEU A 684 -11.40 -35.93 10.60
CA LEU A 684 -12.64 -35.63 9.89
C LEU A 684 -12.40 -35.09 8.48
N LYS A 685 -11.46 -34.14 8.26
CA LYS A 685 -11.26 -33.53 6.92
C LYS A 685 -10.97 -34.58 5.83
N PRO A 686 -10.13 -35.61 6.04
CA PRO A 686 -9.90 -36.66 5.04
C PRO A 686 -11.08 -37.63 4.83
N LEU A 687 -11.96 -37.80 5.83
CA LEU A 687 -13.17 -38.62 5.70
C LEU A 687 -14.32 -37.86 5.03
N MET A 688 -14.24 -36.52 4.99
CA MET A 688 -15.32 -35.65 4.53
C MET A 688 -14.98 -34.82 3.28
N ASP A 689 -13.81 -35.07 2.68
CA ASP A 689 -13.19 -34.27 1.61
C ASP A 689 -13.13 -32.76 1.91
N GLY A 690 -12.85 -32.43 3.18
CA GLY A 690 -12.65 -31.06 3.65
C GLY A 690 -13.40 -30.71 4.95
N PRO A 691 -13.56 -29.42 5.25
CA PRO A 691 -13.23 -28.27 4.41
C PRO A 691 -11.72 -27.98 4.39
N TYR A 692 -11.17 -27.83 3.20
CA TYR A 692 -9.79 -27.39 2.98
C TYR A 692 -9.73 -25.90 2.63
N PHE A 693 -8.63 -25.26 3.03
CA PHE A 693 -8.31 -23.85 2.82
C PHE A 693 -6.79 -23.72 2.65
N ASP A 694 -6.34 -22.75 1.87
CA ASP A 694 -4.91 -22.49 1.64
C ASP A 694 -4.35 -21.63 2.79
N LEU A 695 -3.76 -22.30 3.78
CA LEU A 695 -3.27 -21.66 5.00
C LEU A 695 -2.07 -20.73 4.74
N GLU A 696 -1.30 -20.97 3.68
CA GLU A 696 -0.19 -20.09 3.30
C GLU A 696 -0.72 -18.79 2.69
N VAL A 697 -1.67 -18.87 1.76
CA VAL A 697 -2.30 -17.66 1.18
C VAL A 697 -3.02 -16.83 2.24
N ILE A 698 -3.63 -17.46 3.25
CA ILE A 698 -4.27 -16.76 4.38
C ILE A 698 -3.23 -16.01 5.25
N TRP A 699 -2.07 -16.62 5.49
CA TRP A 699 -1.00 -16.03 6.30
C TRP A 699 -0.20 -14.96 5.54
N ASP A 700 0.02 -15.16 4.25
CA ASP A 700 0.63 -14.17 3.36
C ASP A 700 -0.33 -12.98 3.14
N GLU A 701 -1.67 -13.17 3.12
CA GLU A 701 -2.65 -12.07 3.18
C GLU A 701 -2.50 -11.28 4.50
N HIS A 702 -2.41 -11.98 5.64
CA HIS A 702 -2.29 -11.35 6.95
C HIS A 702 -1.05 -10.45 7.04
N THR A 703 0.12 -11.03 6.81
CA THR A 703 1.42 -10.35 6.91
C THR A 703 1.60 -9.25 5.87
N TYR A 704 0.97 -9.36 4.68
CA TYR A 704 0.90 -8.23 3.74
C TYR A 704 0.19 -7.01 4.34
N TRP A 705 -0.92 -7.20 5.06
CA TRP A 705 -1.63 -6.08 5.70
C TRP A 705 -0.87 -5.51 6.91
N GLU A 706 -0.15 -6.34 7.67
CA GLU A 706 0.68 -5.90 8.79
C GLU A 706 1.94 -5.15 8.37
N PHE A 707 2.74 -5.71 7.44
CA PHE A 707 4.12 -5.27 7.20
C PHE A 707 4.28 -4.44 5.92
N GLU A 708 3.68 -4.86 4.79
CA GLU A 708 3.80 -4.14 3.50
C GLU A 708 2.81 -2.97 3.39
N ASN A 709 1.53 -3.21 3.65
CA ASN A 709 0.48 -2.20 3.54
C ASN A 709 0.32 -1.36 4.82
N ARG A 710 0.60 -1.97 5.98
CA ARG A 710 0.45 -1.40 7.32
C ARG A 710 -0.96 -0.85 7.59
N SER A 711 -1.97 -1.70 7.46
CA SER A 711 -3.39 -1.37 7.71
C SER A 711 -3.99 -2.24 8.81
N VAL A 712 -4.20 -1.64 9.99
CA VAL A 712 -4.85 -2.28 11.15
C VAL A 712 -6.24 -2.81 10.79
N GLU A 713 -7.03 -2.07 9.99
CA GLU A 713 -8.40 -2.44 9.66
C GLU A 713 -8.46 -3.70 8.76
N HIS A 714 -7.61 -3.75 7.73
CA HIS A 714 -7.50 -4.93 6.87
C HIS A 714 -6.85 -6.11 7.58
N THR A 715 -5.81 -5.89 8.40
CA THR A 715 -5.21 -6.92 9.28
C THR A 715 -6.30 -7.59 10.12
N MET A 716 -7.08 -6.80 10.87
CA MET A 716 -8.18 -7.30 11.69
C MET A 716 -9.31 -7.95 10.86
N SER A 717 -9.42 -7.70 9.55
CA SER A 717 -10.44 -8.32 8.67
C SER A 717 -10.10 -9.76 8.22
N THR A 718 -8.85 -10.19 8.42
CA THR A 718 -8.40 -11.59 8.23
C THR A 718 -8.61 -12.46 9.48
N MET A 719 -8.95 -11.84 10.61
CA MET A 719 -9.12 -12.53 11.90
C MET A 719 -10.59 -12.89 12.19
N VAL A 720 -10.80 -13.80 13.15
CA VAL A 720 -12.13 -14.20 13.66
C VAL A 720 -12.79 -13.10 14.54
N GLN A 721 -13.93 -13.41 15.16
CA GLN A 721 -14.66 -12.48 16.04
C GLN A 721 -13.92 -12.20 17.36
N GLU A 722 -13.22 -13.17 17.97
CA GLU A 722 -12.40 -12.95 19.17
C GLU A 722 -10.99 -13.55 19.00
N PRO A 723 -10.09 -12.88 18.26
CA PRO A 723 -8.73 -13.34 18.01
C PRO A 723 -7.79 -13.05 19.18
N TYR A 724 -6.65 -13.72 19.21
CA TYR A 724 -5.60 -13.59 20.20
C TYR A 724 -4.22 -13.54 19.55
N VAL A 725 -3.36 -12.62 19.98
CA VAL A 725 -1.93 -12.57 19.63
C VAL A 725 -1.14 -12.38 20.91
N ASN A 726 -0.04 -13.13 21.06
CA ASN A 726 0.88 -12.98 22.19
C ASN A 726 2.33 -13.20 21.79
N HIS A 727 3.15 -12.19 22.07
CA HIS A 727 4.60 -12.24 22.04
C HIS A 727 5.10 -12.79 23.37
N VAL A 728 5.36 -14.10 23.41
CA VAL A 728 5.65 -14.85 24.64
C VAL A 728 6.80 -14.26 25.49
N PRO A 729 7.92 -13.74 24.92
CA PRO A 729 9.03 -13.25 25.73
C PRO A 729 8.79 -11.91 26.43
N THR A 730 7.83 -11.11 25.95
CA THR A 730 7.50 -9.78 26.49
C THR A 730 6.08 -9.70 27.06
N MET A 731 5.26 -10.75 26.86
CA MET A 731 3.83 -10.81 27.21
C MET A 731 3.00 -9.67 26.57
N THR A 732 3.44 -9.14 25.43
CA THR A 732 2.74 -8.09 24.67
C THR A 732 1.84 -8.69 23.59
N GLY A 733 0.73 -8.04 23.27
CA GLY A 733 -0.24 -8.53 22.29
C GLY A 733 -1.66 -8.06 22.63
N GLY A 734 -2.66 -8.85 22.25
CA GLY A 734 -4.07 -8.51 22.49
C GLY A 734 -4.99 -9.73 22.51
N VAL A 735 -6.02 -9.67 23.36
CA VAL A 735 -7.08 -10.67 23.50
C VAL A 735 -8.41 -10.02 23.12
N GLY A 736 -9.05 -10.52 22.07
CA GLY A 736 -10.28 -9.96 21.51
C GLY A 736 -10.04 -8.73 20.63
N ARG A 737 -11.01 -8.45 19.74
CA ARG A 737 -10.79 -7.49 18.62
C ARG A 737 -10.46 -6.08 19.08
N GLU A 738 -11.07 -5.60 20.16
CA GLU A 738 -10.83 -4.24 20.69
C GLU A 738 -9.38 -4.06 21.14
N LYS A 739 -8.91 -4.92 22.05
CA LYS A 739 -7.56 -4.83 22.62
C LYS A 739 -6.49 -5.10 21.57
N LEU A 740 -6.73 -6.04 20.66
CA LEU A 740 -5.80 -6.34 19.58
C LEU A 740 -5.73 -5.23 18.53
N THR A 741 -6.85 -4.57 18.22
CA THR A 741 -6.88 -3.37 17.37
C THR A 741 -6.07 -2.23 17.99
N ALA A 742 -6.14 -2.04 19.31
CA ALA A 742 -5.30 -1.07 20.04
C ALA A 742 -3.82 -1.47 19.99
N PHE A 743 -3.48 -2.71 20.34
CA PHE A 743 -2.09 -3.22 20.25
C PHE A 743 -1.47 -3.02 18.86
N TYR A 744 -2.19 -3.39 17.80
CA TYR A 744 -1.71 -3.25 16.43
C TYR A 744 -1.50 -1.79 16.02
N ARG A 745 -2.45 -0.91 16.37
CA ARG A 745 -2.37 0.53 16.06
C ARG A 745 -1.27 1.22 16.84
N ASP A 746 -1.21 1.00 18.14
CA ASP A 746 -0.50 1.86 19.07
C ASP A 746 0.89 1.29 19.44
N HIS A 747 1.10 -0.03 19.32
CA HIS A 747 2.32 -0.72 19.76
C HIS A 747 3.05 -1.60 18.71
N PHE A 748 2.42 -2.02 17.61
CA PHE A 748 3.06 -2.96 16.65
C PHE A 748 3.26 -2.38 15.23
N ILE A 749 2.20 -2.30 14.42
CA ILE A 749 2.27 -2.07 12.96
C ILE A 749 3.02 -0.76 12.64
N PHE A 750 2.81 0.29 13.44
CA PHE A 750 3.45 1.59 13.26
C PHE A 750 4.73 1.79 14.08
N GLN A 751 5.06 0.90 15.03
CA GLN A 751 6.32 0.95 15.78
C GLN A 751 7.46 0.17 15.11
N ASN A 752 7.16 -0.78 14.21
CA ASN A 752 8.16 -1.57 13.51
C ASN A 752 9.17 -0.69 12.73
N PRO A 753 10.49 -0.82 13.00
CA PRO A 753 11.56 -0.10 12.32
C PRO A 753 11.49 -0.10 10.78
N PRO A 754 12.12 0.87 10.10
CA PRO A 754 12.10 1.00 8.65
C PRO A 754 12.93 -0.06 7.93
N ASP A 755 14.03 -0.45 8.56
CA ASP A 755 14.96 -1.49 8.15
C ASP A 755 14.58 -2.84 8.76
N THR A 756 13.31 -2.98 9.19
CA THR A 756 12.72 -4.27 9.54
C THR A 756 12.70 -5.14 8.29
N GLU A 757 13.56 -6.16 8.25
CA GLU A 757 13.55 -7.21 7.25
C GLU A 757 13.31 -8.56 7.94
N THR A 758 12.39 -9.37 7.39
CA THR A 758 12.15 -10.74 7.84
C THR A 758 12.79 -11.71 6.84
N CYS A 759 13.64 -12.60 7.36
CA CYS A 759 14.31 -13.63 6.57
C CYS A 759 13.73 -15.00 6.98
N LEU A 760 12.75 -15.48 6.23
CA LEU A 760 12.15 -16.81 6.43
C LEU A 760 13.22 -17.90 6.23
N ILE A 761 13.34 -18.78 7.23
CA ILE A 761 14.28 -19.91 7.26
C ILE A 761 13.53 -21.20 6.97
N SER A 762 12.37 -21.41 7.61
CA SER A 762 11.51 -22.58 7.40
C SER A 762 10.04 -22.21 7.58
N ARG A 763 9.16 -22.97 6.92
CA ARG A 763 7.70 -22.92 7.07
C ARG A 763 7.17 -24.34 7.17
N SER A 764 6.35 -24.61 8.17
CA SER A 764 5.70 -25.90 8.40
C SER A 764 4.18 -25.73 8.48
N VAL A 765 3.45 -26.32 7.53
CA VAL A 765 1.99 -26.20 7.42
C VAL A 765 1.29 -27.44 8.01
N GLY A 766 0.35 -27.22 8.92
CA GLY A 766 -0.50 -28.24 9.54
C GLY A 766 -1.92 -28.24 9.00
N ILE A 767 -2.86 -28.88 9.72
CA ILE A 767 -4.28 -28.98 9.33
C ILE A 767 -5.10 -27.72 9.70
N ASP A 768 -4.53 -26.89 10.57
CA ASP A 768 -5.15 -25.77 11.31
C ASP A 768 -4.14 -24.66 11.68
N ARG A 769 -2.91 -24.71 11.15
CA ARG A 769 -1.82 -23.82 11.55
C ARG A 769 -0.69 -23.71 10.53
N VAL A 770 0.03 -22.60 10.59
CA VAL A 770 1.34 -22.38 9.97
C VAL A 770 2.36 -22.14 11.10
N ILE A 771 3.57 -22.67 10.94
CA ILE A 771 4.69 -22.41 11.84
C ILE A 771 5.84 -21.87 10.98
N ASP A 772 6.19 -20.60 11.16
CA ASP A 772 7.29 -19.93 10.46
C ASP A 772 8.48 -19.74 11.40
N GLU A 773 9.64 -20.26 11.01
CA GLU A 773 10.94 -19.92 11.59
C GLU A 773 11.59 -18.84 10.74
N PHE A 774 11.91 -17.68 11.32
CA PHE A 774 12.51 -16.57 10.58
C PHE A 774 13.52 -15.79 11.42
N ILE A 775 14.39 -15.03 10.77
CA ILE A 775 15.25 -14.05 11.44
C ILE A 775 14.62 -12.68 11.26
N PHE A 776 14.30 -12.02 12.37
CA PHE A 776 13.88 -10.63 12.43
C PHE A 776 15.13 -9.74 12.49
N ILE A 777 15.27 -8.84 11.51
CA ILE A 777 16.44 -7.97 11.35
C ILE A 777 15.96 -6.51 11.44
N CYS A 778 16.60 -5.67 12.26
CA CYS A 778 16.33 -4.23 12.33
C CYS A 778 17.45 -3.43 13.00
N THR A 779 17.36 -2.10 13.03
CA THR A 779 18.20 -1.24 13.88
C THR A 779 17.38 -0.58 14.97
N HIS A 780 17.83 -0.70 16.23
CA HIS A 780 17.17 -0.14 17.42
C HIS A 780 17.39 1.38 17.55
N HIS A 781 16.89 2.11 16.56
CA HIS A 781 16.93 3.58 16.42
C HIS A 781 15.67 4.27 17.00
N SER A 782 14.61 3.50 17.23
CA SER A 782 13.40 3.85 17.99
C SER A 782 13.26 2.87 19.16
N GLN A 783 12.46 3.21 20.17
CA GLN A 783 11.91 2.22 21.09
C GLN A 783 10.97 1.29 20.30
N ILE A 784 10.92 0.01 20.69
CA ILE A 784 10.06 -1.00 20.07
C ILE A 784 9.29 -1.70 21.21
N ASP A 785 8.11 -1.21 21.56
CA ASP A 785 7.39 -1.60 22.79
C ASP A 785 7.16 -3.11 22.90
N TRP A 786 6.91 -3.76 21.76
CA TRP A 786 6.57 -5.18 21.71
C TRP A 786 7.79 -6.11 21.81
N LEU A 787 9.00 -5.61 21.51
CA LEU A 787 10.25 -6.38 21.46
C LEU A 787 11.17 -6.08 22.67
N ALA A 788 11.30 -4.80 23.02
CA ALA A 788 12.12 -4.31 24.12
C ALA A 788 11.37 -3.22 24.91
N PRO A 789 10.28 -3.57 25.64
CA PRO A 789 9.43 -2.59 26.31
C PRO A 789 10.22 -1.65 27.23
N GLY A 790 10.06 -0.35 27.05
CA GLY A 790 10.72 0.69 27.87
C GLY A 790 12.23 0.85 27.64
N ILE A 791 12.83 0.18 26.65
CA ILE A 791 14.24 0.36 26.31
C ILE A 791 14.38 1.49 25.28
N PRO A 792 15.14 2.56 25.58
CA PRO A 792 15.37 3.66 24.63
C PRO A 792 16.30 3.23 23.47
N PRO A 793 16.32 4.00 22.36
CA PRO A 793 17.20 3.73 21.22
C PRO A 793 18.66 3.48 21.61
N THR A 794 19.24 2.42 21.05
CA THR A 794 20.66 2.05 21.27
C THR A 794 21.51 2.21 20.01
N GLY A 795 20.88 2.44 18.85
CA GLY A 795 21.54 2.56 17.54
C GLY A 795 22.16 1.26 17.02
N ARG A 796 21.95 0.12 17.70
CA ARG A 796 22.52 -1.17 17.32
C ARG A 796 21.64 -1.91 16.34
N LYS A 797 22.27 -2.62 15.40
CA LYS A 797 21.61 -3.61 14.55
C LYS A 797 21.32 -4.87 15.38
N LEU A 798 20.14 -5.45 15.16
CA LEU A 798 19.66 -6.70 15.71
C LEU A 798 19.42 -7.69 14.56
N GLU A 799 19.77 -8.96 14.77
CA GLU A 799 19.37 -10.11 13.95
C GLU A 799 18.96 -11.24 14.91
N ILE A 800 17.66 -11.45 15.08
CA ILE A 800 17.10 -12.27 16.17
C ILE A 800 16.31 -13.43 15.56
N PRO A 801 16.56 -14.70 15.95
CA PRO A 801 15.71 -15.82 15.58
C PRO A 801 14.33 -15.73 16.23
N PHE A 802 13.30 -15.90 15.41
CA PHE A 802 11.88 -15.89 15.76
C PHE A 802 11.22 -17.21 15.33
N THR A 803 10.21 -17.62 16.09
CA THR A 803 9.27 -18.68 15.71
C THR A 803 7.85 -18.17 15.93
N ALA A 804 7.06 -18.05 14.86
CA ALA A 804 5.64 -17.76 14.93
C ALA A 804 4.82 -19.04 14.76
N VAL A 805 3.84 -19.26 15.65
CA VAL A 805 2.86 -20.35 15.58
C VAL A 805 1.49 -19.73 15.37
N VAL A 806 1.04 -19.74 14.12
CA VAL A 806 -0.17 -19.08 13.64
C VAL A 806 -1.27 -20.11 13.46
N ASN A 807 -2.38 -19.94 14.19
CA ASN A 807 -3.49 -20.87 14.24
C ASN A 807 -4.73 -20.28 13.53
N ILE A 808 -5.27 -21.05 12.58
CA ILE A 808 -6.31 -20.63 11.63
C ILE A 808 -7.53 -21.55 11.77
N ARG A 809 -8.73 -20.97 11.79
CA ARG A 809 -10.01 -21.67 11.62
C ARG A 809 -10.58 -21.29 10.28
N GLY A 810 -10.85 -22.27 9.42
CA GLY A 810 -11.37 -22.02 8.09
C GLY A 810 -10.47 -21.10 7.27
N ASP A 811 -10.95 -19.88 6.99
CA ASP A 811 -10.21 -18.82 6.29
C ASP A 811 -9.82 -17.61 7.17
N ARG A 812 -9.71 -17.79 8.50
CA ARG A 812 -9.41 -16.71 9.45
C ARG A 812 -8.44 -17.10 10.57
N LEU A 813 -7.52 -16.20 10.91
CA LEU A 813 -6.64 -16.34 12.08
C LEU A 813 -7.46 -16.20 13.37
N TYR A 814 -7.18 -17.05 14.37
CA TYR A 814 -7.76 -16.92 15.72
C TYR A 814 -6.74 -16.82 16.85
N HIS A 815 -5.51 -17.28 16.65
CA HIS A 815 -4.50 -17.37 17.69
C HIS A 815 -3.11 -17.26 17.06
N GLU A 816 -2.24 -16.43 17.62
CA GLU A 816 -0.82 -16.37 17.27
C GLU A 816 0.05 -16.35 18.53
N HIS A 817 1.08 -17.20 18.55
CA HIS A 817 2.17 -17.14 19.50
C HIS A 817 3.48 -16.84 18.77
N ILE A 818 4.14 -15.73 19.11
CA ILE A 818 5.48 -15.41 18.61
C ILE A 818 6.49 -15.57 19.75
N CYS A 819 7.54 -16.35 19.49
CA CYS A 819 8.62 -16.67 20.41
C CYS A 819 9.97 -16.23 19.85
N TRP A 820 10.86 -15.77 20.73
CA TRP A 820 12.28 -15.50 20.47
C TRP A 820 13.05 -15.55 21.80
N ASP A 821 14.39 -15.52 21.77
CA ASP A 821 15.20 -15.41 23.00
C ASP A 821 15.45 -13.94 23.39
N GLN A 822 14.80 -13.48 24.46
CA GLN A 822 14.99 -12.12 25.00
C GLN A 822 16.42 -11.90 25.53
N GLY A 823 17.13 -12.97 25.91
CA GLY A 823 18.54 -12.91 26.27
C GLY A 823 19.40 -12.44 25.10
N THR A 824 19.22 -13.06 23.92
CA THR A 824 19.84 -12.67 22.66
C THR A 824 19.49 -11.22 22.28
N VAL A 825 18.25 -10.76 22.46
CA VAL A 825 17.87 -9.35 22.23
C VAL A 825 18.70 -8.41 23.12
N LEU A 826 18.73 -8.65 24.43
CA LEU A 826 19.45 -7.82 25.40
C LEU A 826 20.98 -7.87 25.22
N ALA A 827 21.53 -9.01 24.79
CA ALA A 827 22.94 -9.17 24.47
C ALA A 827 23.33 -8.35 23.21
N GLN A 828 22.55 -8.44 22.13
CA GLN A 828 22.81 -7.66 20.92
C GLN A 828 22.64 -6.15 21.17
N LEU A 829 21.60 -5.75 21.93
CA LEU A 829 21.42 -4.37 22.43
C LEU A 829 22.58 -3.89 23.33
N GLY A 830 23.41 -4.79 23.86
CA GLY A 830 24.55 -4.45 24.73
C GLY A 830 24.17 -4.14 26.17
N LEU A 831 22.97 -4.55 26.59
CA LEU A 831 22.42 -4.33 27.92
C LEU A 831 22.67 -5.52 28.86
N MET A 832 23.09 -6.66 28.33
CA MET A 832 23.41 -7.86 29.10
C MET A 832 24.93 -8.02 29.32
N PRO A 833 25.41 -8.07 30.58
CA PRO A 833 26.79 -8.42 30.89
C PRO A 833 27.16 -9.83 30.43
N SER A 834 28.37 -10.03 29.89
CA SER A 834 28.85 -11.37 29.50
C SER A 834 29.11 -12.30 30.70
N TYR A 835 29.30 -11.72 31.89
CA TYR A 835 29.50 -12.42 33.15
C TYR A 835 28.59 -11.83 34.23
N LEU A 836 28.05 -12.68 35.09
CA LEU A 836 27.24 -12.28 36.25
C LEU A 836 27.77 -12.96 37.53
N PRO A 837 27.65 -12.31 38.70
CA PRO A 837 28.05 -12.92 39.96
C PRO A 837 27.21 -14.15 40.27
N TYR A 838 27.85 -15.21 40.77
CA TYR A 838 27.19 -16.43 41.20
C TYR A 838 26.71 -16.28 42.66
N PRO A 839 25.40 -16.25 42.95
CA PRO A 839 24.90 -15.84 44.26
C PRO A 839 24.75 -16.99 45.27
N HIS A 840 25.15 -18.21 44.92
CA HIS A 840 24.94 -19.42 45.72
C HIS A 840 26.26 -20.00 46.25
N PRO A 841 26.25 -20.72 47.39
CA PRO A 841 27.45 -21.36 47.91
C PRO A 841 27.91 -22.51 47.00
N VAL A 842 29.18 -22.50 46.63
CA VAL A 842 29.80 -23.55 45.80
C VAL A 842 30.51 -24.56 46.71
N PRO A 843 30.25 -25.88 46.59
CA PRO A 843 30.95 -26.90 47.35
C PRO A 843 32.48 -26.79 47.18
N ASN A 844 33.21 -26.86 48.30
CA ASN A 844 34.67 -26.75 48.38
C ASN A 844 35.28 -25.39 47.99
N ALA A 845 34.50 -24.33 47.72
CA ALA A 845 35.02 -22.97 47.65
C ALA A 845 35.46 -22.49 49.05
N GLN A 846 36.61 -21.82 49.15
CA GLN A 846 37.04 -21.21 50.41
C GLN A 846 36.28 -19.90 50.63
N GLY A 847 36.06 -19.54 51.91
CA GLY A 847 35.14 -18.46 52.28
C GLY A 847 35.52 -17.10 51.70
N GLN A 848 34.51 -16.35 51.24
CA GLN A 848 34.60 -15.01 50.61
C GLN A 848 35.16 -14.95 49.17
N GLU A 849 35.35 -16.08 48.47
CA GLU A 849 35.64 -16.03 47.04
C GLU A 849 34.48 -15.42 46.23
N LYS A 850 34.74 -14.30 45.54
CA LYS A 850 33.81 -13.76 44.53
C LYS A 850 33.89 -14.64 43.29
N LEU A 851 32.75 -15.23 42.93
CA LEU A 851 32.62 -16.08 41.76
C LEU A 851 31.69 -15.46 40.72
N GLU A 852 32.03 -15.62 39.46
CA GLU A 852 31.21 -15.25 38.30
C GLU A 852 31.03 -16.45 37.37
N TYR A 853 29.90 -16.51 36.68
CA TYR A 853 29.66 -17.41 35.56
C TYR A 853 29.52 -16.61 34.26
N ARG A 854 29.94 -17.17 33.12
CA ARG A 854 29.58 -16.59 31.81
C ARG A 854 28.08 -16.77 31.62
N VAL A 855 27.37 -15.71 31.26
CA VAL A 855 25.94 -15.80 30.97
C VAL A 855 25.73 -16.72 29.74
N PRO A 856 24.86 -17.74 29.80
CA PRO A 856 24.80 -18.81 28.80
C PRO A 856 24.00 -18.41 27.55
N ILE A 857 24.31 -17.25 26.98
CA ILE A 857 23.67 -16.67 25.79
C ILE A 857 24.76 -16.41 24.74
N ALA A 858 24.44 -16.70 23.47
CA ALA A 858 25.38 -16.56 22.37
C ALA A 858 25.37 -15.13 21.79
N GLY A 859 24.22 -14.67 21.24
CA GLY A 859 24.10 -13.36 20.59
C GLY A 859 23.64 -13.46 19.13
N VAL A 860 24.26 -12.68 18.24
CA VAL A 860 24.01 -12.70 16.78
C VAL A 860 24.39 -14.03 16.13
N GLU A 861 25.28 -14.75 16.79
CA GLU A 861 25.70 -16.13 16.56
C GLU A 861 24.51 -17.09 16.44
N THR A 862 23.40 -16.83 17.14
CA THR A 862 22.15 -17.62 17.02
C THR A 862 21.53 -17.51 15.63
N ALA A 863 21.39 -16.28 15.12
CA ALA A 863 20.88 -16.01 13.77
C ALA A 863 21.84 -16.50 12.69
N ASN A 864 23.15 -16.36 12.90
CA ASN A 864 24.15 -16.89 11.97
C ASN A 864 24.10 -18.42 11.89
N LYS A 865 24.01 -19.13 13.03
CA LYS A 865 23.93 -20.60 13.08
C LYS A 865 22.63 -21.17 12.51
N LEU A 866 21.52 -20.43 12.60
CA LEU A 866 20.23 -20.80 12.02
C LEU A 866 20.20 -20.55 10.50
N ARG A 867 20.84 -19.46 10.03
CA ARG A 867 20.99 -19.12 8.61
C ARG A 867 21.96 -20.04 7.87
N ASP A 868 23.06 -20.41 8.54
CA ASP A 868 24.08 -21.33 8.05
C ASP A 868 24.58 -22.22 9.21
N LYS A 869 24.27 -23.52 9.10
CA LYS A 869 24.66 -24.56 10.06
C LYS A 869 26.18 -24.64 10.32
N ASP A 870 27.01 -24.18 9.39
CA ASP A 870 28.47 -24.30 9.45
C ASP A 870 29.16 -22.99 9.90
N ALA A 871 28.40 -21.89 10.10
CA ALA A 871 28.94 -20.55 10.39
C ALA A 871 29.36 -20.28 11.85
N VAL A 872 28.97 -21.13 12.81
CA VAL A 872 29.36 -21.04 14.24
C VAL A 872 29.60 -22.45 14.76
N GLU A 873 30.65 -22.69 15.55
CA GLU A 873 30.93 -24.03 16.09
C GLU A 873 29.90 -24.41 17.18
N SER A 874 29.45 -25.67 17.16
CA SER A 874 28.55 -26.19 18.19
C SER A 874 29.33 -26.57 19.45
N ASN A 875 28.70 -26.52 20.62
CA ASN A 875 29.24 -26.94 21.92
C ASN A 875 30.26 -25.99 22.60
N GLU A 876 30.71 -24.89 21.97
CA GLU A 876 31.64 -23.93 22.61
C GLU A 876 31.18 -23.46 24.00
N MET A 877 29.88 -23.27 24.19
CA MET A 877 29.31 -22.78 25.45
C MET A 877 29.54 -23.73 26.64
N PHE A 878 29.87 -25.01 26.42
CA PHE A 878 30.24 -25.94 27.50
C PHE A 878 31.68 -25.74 28.00
N ALA A 879 32.52 -24.94 27.32
CA ALA A 879 33.88 -24.65 27.77
C ALA A 879 33.93 -23.64 28.93
N PHE A 880 32.83 -22.96 29.25
CA PHE A 880 32.80 -21.91 30.29
C PHE A 880 32.33 -22.45 31.64
N GLY A 881 33.21 -22.36 32.64
CA GLY A 881 32.90 -22.65 34.05
C GLY A 881 32.80 -21.39 34.91
N LEU A 882 32.66 -21.61 36.23
CA LEU A 882 32.80 -20.55 37.23
C LEU A 882 34.25 -20.03 37.27
N ARG A 883 34.41 -18.71 37.33
CA ARG A 883 35.70 -18.02 37.52
C ARG A 883 35.74 -17.26 38.84
N LYS A 884 36.95 -17.07 39.38
CA LYS A 884 37.21 -16.13 40.49
C LYS A 884 37.42 -14.71 39.95
N VAL A 885 37.12 -13.70 40.77
CA VAL A 885 37.14 -12.26 40.42
C VAL A 885 37.91 -11.46 41.45
#